data_AF-A0A1S3G3F4-F1
#
_entry.id   AF-A0A1S3G3F4-F1
#
_cell.length_a   1.000
_cell.length_b   1.000
_cell.length_c   1.000
_cell.angle_alpha   90.00
_cell.angle_beta   90.00
_cell.angle_gamma   90.00
#
_symmetry.space_group_name_H-M   'P 1'
#
loop_
_entity.id
_entity.type
_entity.pdbx_description
1 polymer ?
#
loop_
_entity_poly.entity_id
_entity_poly.type
_entity_poly.pdbx_seq_one_letter_code
_entity_poly.pdbx_strand_id
1 'polypeptide(L)'
;MSCGLCSVTCVVWAVQCDLCGVGCPVVICVVWAVQCGLSSVGCPARVQARLLRAHLLLLCPLLPARLLPPGGLVRVPAVPPCLLPPGLLWRLPGPVQLLMDAARGFLALAPTGQPLLDFNKLIEFILCLSCCIRLCQLVPAEVAAPGRWASVPWVSGAVGTNPGPLQPHLPRSVAEEPQARASSPAKNEYLLSVVAEERDALLLGLRFSSTQLHFLFLSEDAAGAWQTRVSFRSPGLADSRWHTLVLAVSQGSFSLTTDCGLPVDVVADVSFPDTLSVQGAQFFIGSRRRTKGLFTGLMRQLVLLPGSDATPSLCPSSNAHLAQLSIPPALQGFPGEPDDNEVLKYPYDANVRVTLGTQPPCSRAQEAQFWFDAVRRGLYLCTRGQWLSVLAAKARLDYVEEHQSLFTNSETLGMETFRIPGAGLFVATANRKARSTIYKWEDGKFVSYQSIPTHQAQSWRHFTIGRKIFLAVANFGPNEKGQEFSVIYKWSPRKLKFVLYQRIATHSARDWEAFTVDGEHFLAVANHREGDNHNIDSVIYKWSPTTQLFEANQSIATSGAYDWEFFTVGPYSFLVVANTFNGTSTRLHSHLYIWLVGAFRLFQSFLTFGAADWEVLHIGDRVFLAVANSHSYDVETQVQNDSYVLSSVIYELNVTAQSFIKFQDISTCSALDWEFFSVGEDHFLVVANSFDGNSFSVNSIIYRWQGYEGFVPVHSLPTVGCRDWEAFHTATGSFLIYSSAKEPLSRVLQLRTI
;
A
#
# COMPACT_ATOMS: atom_id res chain seq x y z
N MET A 1 -18.75 45.07 -0.10
CA MET A 1 -18.81 45.41 1.34
C MET A 1 -18.07 44.33 2.11
N SER A 2 -17.13 44.72 2.96
CA SER A 2 -16.29 43.82 3.74
C SER A 2 -16.78 43.72 5.18
N CYS A 3 -17.06 42.51 5.66
CA CYS A 3 -17.14 42.09 7.06
C CYS A 3 -17.14 40.56 7.07
N GLY A 4 -16.53 39.87 8.03
CA GLY A 4 -15.71 40.36 9.14
C GLY A 4 -15.22 39.19 9.99
N LEU A 5 -13.97 39.27 10.42
CA LEU A 5 -13.25 38.34 11.29
C LEU A 5 -14.12 37.65 12.37
N CYS A 6 -14.03 36.32 12.48
CA CYS A 6 -14.36 35.62 13.73
C CYS A 6 -13.30 35.98 14.79
N SER A 7 -13.69 36.74 15.81
CA SER A 7 -12.83 37.00 16.97
C SER A 7 -12.92 35.85 17.97
N VAL A 8 -11.77 35.28 18.36
CA VAL A 8 -11.70 34.37 19.52
C VAL A 8 -11.48 35.20 20.78
N THR A 9 -12.51 35.32 21.62
CA THR A 9 -12.38 35.86 22.98
C THR A 9 -12.08 34.75 23.97
N CYS A 10 -10.83 34.65 24.42
CA CYS A 10 -10.46 33.84 25.57
C CYS A 10 -10.84 34.58 26.87
N VAL A 11 -11.68 33.97 27.72
CA VAL A 11 -11.97 34.47 29.06
C VAL A 11 -11.10 33.72 30.06
N VAL A 12 -10.11 34.42 30.64
CA VAL A 12 -9.25 33.87 31.68
C VAL A 12 -9.93 34.07 33.04
N TRP A 13 -10.24 32.98 33.73
CA TRP A 13 -10.62 33.02 35.15
C TRP A 13 -9.40 32.69 36.02
N ALA A 14 -8.97 33.64 36.83
CA ALA A 14 -8.03 33.38 37.91
C ALA A 14 -8.81 32.88 39.14
N VAL A 15 -8.68 31.59 39.47
CA VAL A 15 -9.19 31.04 40.73
C VAL A 15 -8.01 30.99 41.70
N GLN A 16 -8.03 31.87 42.70
CA GLN A 16 -7.01 31.90 43.75
C GLN A 16 -7.28 30.78 44.76
N CYS A 17 -6.28 29.93 44.99
CA CYS A 17 -6.34 28.87 45.99
C CYS A 17 -5.53 29.31 47.22
N ASP A 18 -6.22 29.72 48.28
CA ASP A 18 -5.59 30.16 49.54
C ASP A 18 -5.04 28.95 50.32
N LEU A 19 -3.90 28.41 49.86
CA LEU A 19 -2.98 27.56 50.64
C LEU A 19 -1.61 27.30 49.96
N CYS A 20 -1.41 27.68 48.69
CA CYS A 20 -0.10 27.63 48.03
C CYS A 20 0.01 28.69 46.89
N GLY A 21 0.76 29.77 47.16
CA GLY A 21 0.83 30.95 46.29
C GLY A 21 1.68 30.81 45.02
N VAL A 22 1.32 29.88 44.11
CA VAL A 22 1.88 29.78 42.76
C VAL A 22 0.76 29.56 41.75
N GLY A 23 0.59 30.50 40.81
CA GLY A 23 -0.46 30.43 39.78
C GLY A 23 -0.01 29.72 38.50
N CYS A 24 -0.79 28.75 38.04
CA CYS A 24 -0.65 28.14 36.71
C CYS A 24 -1.90 28.48 35.86
N PRO A 25 -1.75 29.00 34.63
CA PRO A 25 -2.88 29.29 33.76
C PRO A 25 -3.41 28.00 33.10
N VAL A 26 -4.73 27.78 33.14
CA VAL A 26 -5.42 26.76 32.35
C VAL A 26 -6.23 27.45 31.26
N VAL A 27 -5.96 27.13 30.00
CA VAL A 27 -6.72 27.65 28.84
C VAL A 27 -7.71 26.59 28.39
N ILE A 28 -9.00 26.88 28.48
CA ILE A 28 -10.08 26.03 27.96
C ILE A 28 -10.71 26.71 26.76
N CYS A 29 -10.51 26.14 25.56
CA CYS A 29 -11.22 26.57 24.36
C CYS A 29 -12.56 25.83 24.24
N VAL A 30 -13.67 26.51 24.47
CA VAL A 30 -15.02 25.98 24.24
C VAL A 30 -15.49 26.40 22.84
N VAL A 31 -15.53 25.44 21.90
CA VAL A 31 -16.14 25.67 20.58
C VAL A 31 -17.65 25.49 20.69
N TRP A 32 -18.40 26.59 20.52
CA TRP A 32 -19.85 26.54 20.39
C TRP A 32 -20.25 26.19 18.95
N ALA A 33 -20.85 25.03 18.75
CA ALA A 33 -21.68 24.78 17.58
C ALA A 33 -23.10 25.30 17.86
N VAL A 34 -23.47 26.44 17.28
CA VAL A 34 -24.80 27.04 17.47
C VAL A 34 -25.83 26.26 16.65
N GLN A 35 -26.83 25.69 17.34
CA GLN A 35 -28.01 25.13 16.70
C GLN A 35 -29.01 26.24 16.41
N CYS A 36 -29.04 26.73 15.17
CA CYS A 36 -30.11 27.60 14.69
C CYS A 36 -31.38 26.78 14.43
N GLY A 37 -32.49 27.19 15.02
CA GLY A 37 -33.82 26.74 14.62
C GLY A 37 -34.92 27.50 15.34
N LEU A 38 -35.96 27.93 14.61
CA LEU A 38 -37.36 27.85 15.03
C LEU A 38 -38.34 28.37 13.95
N SER A 39 -39.62 28.07 14.17
CA SER A 39 -40.83 28.39 13.38
C SER A 39 -41.01 27.58 12.06
N SER A 40 -42.17 27.01 11.73
CA SER A 40 -43.44 26.72 12.45
C SER A 40 -44.29 25.77 11.56
N VAL A 41 -45.35 25.01 11.95
CA VAL A 41 -46.15 24.77 13.18
C VAL A 41 -46.53 23.26 13.21
N GLY A 42 -46.84 22.66 14.38
CA GLY A 42 -47.78 21.52 14.45
C GLY A 42 -47.26 20.20 15.05
N CYS A 43 -47.69 19.88 16.27
CA CYS A 43 -47.56 18.55 16.92
C CYS A 43 -48.96 17.88 16.99
N PRO A 44 -49.10 16.53 17.12
CA PRO A 44 -48.68 15.86 18.35
C PRO A 44 -48.03 14.45 18.21
N ALA A 45 -46.94 14.27 18.97
CA ALA A 45 -46.62 13.12 19.81
C ALA A 45 -46.70 11.67 19.25
N ARG A 46 -45.54 11.14 18.83
CA ARG A 46 -44.88 9.97 19.48
C ARG A 46 -43.45 9.72 18.97
N VAL A 47 -42.51 9.56 19.91
CA VAL A 47 -41.17 8.95 19.76
C VAL A 47 -40.17 9.62 18.79
N GLN A 48 -39.37 10.57 19.31
CA GLN A 48 -37.96 10.71 18.90
C GLN A 48 -37.08 11.12 20.10
N ALA A 49 -36.13 10.26 20.46
CA ALA A 49 -34.97 10.60 21.30
C ALA A 49 -33.88 9.52 21.19
N ARG A 50 -32.94 9.68 20.26
CA ARG A 50 -31.60 9.07 20.34
C ARG A 50 -30.56 10.13 20.00
N LEU A 51 -29.88 10.60 21.04
CA LEU A 51 -28.85 11.63 20.98
C LEU A 51 -27.57 11.12 20.31
N LEU A 52 -26.87 12.03 19.62
CA LEU A 52 -25.45 11.90 19.33
C LEU A 52 -24.68 11.68 20.64
N ARG A 53 -23.71 10.75 20.65
CA ARG A 53 -22.70 10.67 21.71
C ARG A 53 -21.45 11.47 21.30
N ALA A 54 -21.26 12.62 21.93
CA ALA A 54 -19.94 13.23 22.03
C ALA A 54 -18.98 12.25 22.75
N HIS A 55 -17.73 12.19 22.32
CA HIS A 55 -16.67 11.50 23.06
C HIS A 55 -15.95 12.52 23.94
N LEU A 56 -15.96 12.30 25.25
CA LEU A 56 -15.17 13.06 26.22
C LEU A 56 -13.91 12.27 26.53
N LEU A 57 -12.75 12.73 26.07
CA LEU A 57 -11.45 12.19 26.47
C LEU A 57 -11.02 12.87 27.77
N LEU A 58 -10.91 12.10 28.85
CA LEU A 58 -10.29 12.51 30.10
C LEU A 58 -8.83 12.03 30.12
N LEU A 59 -7.92 12.92 29.79
CA LEU A 59 -6.48 12.71 30.05
C LEU A 59 -6.24 12.82 31.55
N CYS A 60 -5.65 11.78 32.13
CA CYS A 60 -5.29 11.74 33.54
C CYS A 60 -3.83 12.19 33.71
N PRO A 61 -3.53 13.33 34.36
CA PRO A 61 -2.17 13.70 34.71
C PRO A 61 -1.75 12.92 35.97
N LEU A 62 -0.75 12.05 35.82
CA LEU A 62 -0.07 11.44 36.97
C LEU A 62 0.72 12.53 37.72
N LEU A 63 0.26 12.89 38.92
CA LEU A 63 1.05 13.63 39.91
C LEU A 63 1.42 12.71 41.08
N PRO A 64 2.60 12.91 41.70
CA PRO A 64 3.23 11.91 42.54
C PRO A 64 2.56 11.75 43.91
N ALA A 65 2.60 10.52 44.42
CA ALA A 65 2.04 10.18 45.72
C ALA A 65 2.80 10.83 46.88
N ARG A 66 2.19 11.84 47.53
CA ARG A 66 2.36 12.22 48.94
C ARG A 66 1.22 13.17 49.35
N LEU A 67 0.68 12.98 50.56
CA LEU A 67 -0.39 13.73 51.26
C LEU A 67 -1.82 13.15 51.22
N LEU A 68 -2.02 12.00 51.88
CA LEU A 68 -3.28 11.66 52.57
C LEU A 68 -2.95 10.95 53.91
N PRO A 69 -3.73 11.15 55.00
CA PRO A 69 -3.48 10.54 56.30
C PRO A 69 -3.97 9.08 56.37
N PRO A 70 -3.45 8.25 57.29
CA PRO A 70 -3.81 6.84 57.41
C PRO A 70 -5.21 6.66 58.04
N GLY A 71 -6.05 5.78 57.46
CA GLY A 71 -7.26 5.25 58.12
C GLY A 71 -8.61 5.35 57.38
N GLY A 72 -8.66 5.83 56.13
CA GLY A 72 -9.91 6.00 55.39
C GLY A 72 -10.41 4.76 54.63
N LEU A 73 -11.60 4.26 54.96
CA LEU A 73 -12.33 3.23 54.21
C LEU A 73 -13.10 3.86 53.02
N VAL A 74 -12.84 3.41 51.78
CA VAL A 74 -13.60 3.81 50.58
C VAL A 74 -14.46 2.64 50.09
N ARG A 75 -15.79 2.83 50.03
CA ARG A 75 -16.72 1.93 49.34
C ARG A 75 -17.08 2.49 47.96
N VAL A 76 -16.99 1.66 46.93
CA VAL A 76 -17.44 1.96 45.57
C VAL A 76 -18.73 1.17 45.29
N PRO A 77 -19.80 1.77 44.72
CA PRO A 77 -21.04 1.06 44.42
C PRO A 77 -20.91 0.18 43.16
N ALA A 78 -21.74 -0.87 43.08
CA ALA A 78 -21.77 -1.78 41.93
C ALA A 78 -22.53 -1.18 40.73
N VAL A 79 -22.03 -1.46 39.51
CA VAL A 79 -22.65 -1.06 38.24
C VAL A 79 -23.49 -2.24 37.69
N PRO A 80 -24.71 -2.01 37.16
CA PRO A 80 -25.61 -3.10 36.74
C PRO A 80 -25.23 -3.75 35.40
N PRO A 81 -25.56 -5.05 35.17
CA PRO A 81 -25.18 -5.79 33.97
C PRO A 81 -26.25 -5.76 32.86
N CYS A 82 -25.90 -5.21 31.69
CA CYS A 82 -26.57 -5.31 30.37
C CYS A 82 -25.60 -4.69 29.33
N LEU A 83 -25.19 -5.28 28.21
CA LEU A 83 -25.69 -6.39 27.38
C LEU A 83 -24.50 -7.18 26.77
N LEU A 84 -24.53 -8.52 26.82
CA LEU A 84 -23.69 -9.40 25.99
C LEU A 84 -24.50 -10.65 25.54
N PRO A 85 -24.28 -11.17 24.32
CA PRO A 85 -24.95 -12.37 23.82
C PRO A 85 -24.46 -13.67 24.48
N PRO A 86 -25.22 -14.78 24.42
CA PRO A 86 -24.99 -15.94 25.29
C PRO A 86 -23.89 -16.89 24.79
N GLY A 87 -22.97 -17.22 25.68
CA GLY A 87 -22.00 -18.31 25.51
C GLY A 87 -20.98 -18.36 26.66
N LEU A 88 -20.85 -19.52 27.32
CA LEU A 88 -19.91 -19.82 28.43
C LEU A 88 -20.06 -18.98 29.72
N LEU A 89 -20.90 -19.52 30.62
CA LEU A 89 -20.91 -19.15 32.05
C LEU A 89 -19.83 -19.94 32.81
N TRP A 90 -18.94 -19.23 33.51
CA TRP A 90 -18.23 -19.76 34.69
C TRP A 90 -18.38 -18.77 35.85
N ARG A 91 -18.69 -19.28 37.05
CA ARG A 91 -18.91 -18.45 38.24
C ARG A 91 -17.58 -18.12 38.93
N LEU A 92 -17.36 -16.84 39.24
CA LEU A 92 -16.33 -16.43 40.21
C LEU A 92 -16.94 -16.35 41.64
N PRO A 93 -16.17 -16.64 42.70
CA PRO A 93 -16.60 -16.49 44.08
C PRO A 93 -16.69 -15.02 44.52
N GLY A 94 -17.28 -14.79 45.69
CA GLY A 94 -17.67 -13.47 46.20
C GLY A 94 -16.53 -12.50 46.60
N PRO A 95 -16.88 -11.36 47.24
CA PRO A 95 -15.99 -10.20 47.38
C PRO A 95 -14.75 -10.45 48.24
N VAL A 96 -13.62 -9.90 47.80
CA VAL A 96 -12.33 -9.94 48.50
C VAL A 96 -12.04 -8.58 49.15
N GLN A 97 -11.52 -8.59 50.38
CA GLN A 97 -10.99 -7.39 51.05
C GLN A 97 -9.48 -7.27 50.83
N LEU A 98 -9.00 -6.04 50.65
CA LEU A 98 -7.58 -5.68 50.58
C LEU A 98 -7.23 -4.80 51.78
N LEU A 99 -6.13 -5.13 52.46
CA LEU A 99 -5.53 -4.29 53.50
C LEU A 99 -4.14 -3.82 53.04
N MET A 100 -3.77 -2.59 53.39
CA MET A 100 -2.43 -2.05 53.15
C MET A 100 -1.59 -2.15 54.42
N ASP A 101 -0.42 -2.79 54.31
CA ASP A 101 0.67 -2.71 55.29
C ASP A 101 1.78 -1.80 54.72
N ALA A 102 2.24 -0.85 55.52
CA ALA A 102 3.23 0.16 55.16
C ALA A 102 4.65 -0.40 54.92
N ALA A 103 4.93 -1.67 55.28
CA ALA A 103 6.23 -2.28 55.09
C ALA A 103 6.35 -3.21 53.86
N ARG A 104 5.25 -3.73 53.29
CA ARG A 104 5.30 -4.79 52.24
C ARG A 104 4.27 -4.71 51.11
N GLY A 105 3.36 -3.73 51.09
CA GLY A 105 2.38 -3.58 50.00
C GLY A 105 1.09 -4.41 50.19
N PHE A 106 0.32 -4.57 49.12
CA PHE A 106 -1.05 -5.12 49.20
C PHE A 106 -1.08 -6.62 49.54
N LEU A 107 -1.87 -6.96 50.57
CA LEU A 107 -2.20 -8.34 50.94
C LEU A 107 -3.69 -8.63 50.65
N ALA A 108 -3.94 -9.69 49.89
CA ALA A 108 -5.27 -10.28 49.74
C ALA A 108 -5.43 -11.44 50.73
N LEU A 109 -6.50 -11.42 51.52
CA LEU A 109 -6.82 -12.47 52.50
C LEU A 109 -8.14 -13.15 52.13
N ALA A 110 -8.12 -14.49 52.13
CA ALA A 110 -9.34 -15.29 52.12
C ALA A 110 -10.02 -15.28 53.51
N PRO A 111 -11.32 -15.59 53.63
CA PRO A 111 -12.07 -15.52 54.89
C PRO A 111 -11.58 -16.45 56.03
N THR A 112 -10.55 -17.27 55.79
CA THR A 112 -10.00 -18.26 56.71
C THR A 112 -8.58 -17.96 57.20
N GLY A 113 -7.99 -16.81 56.83
CA GLY A 113 -6.79 -16.28 57.50
C GLY A 113 -5.44 -16.94 57.17
N GLN A 114 -5.29 -17.59 56.01
CA GLN A 114 -3.98 -18.06 55.50
C GLN A 114 -3.55 -17.30 54.22
N PRO A 115 -2.24 -17.08 54.01
CA PRO A 115 -1.72 -16.37 52.83
C PRO A 115 -1.66 -17.27 51.59
N LEU A 116 -2.03 -16.73 50.44
CA LEU A 116 -1.96 -17.40 49.13
C LEU A 116 -0.94 -16.73 48.20
N LEU A 117 0.22 -17.37 48.08
CA LEU A 117 1.22 -17.30 46.98
C LEU A 117 1.82 -15.95 46.55
N ASP A 118 3.09 -16.04 46.12
CA ASP A 118 3.99 -14.91 45.83
C ASP A 118 3.76 -14.29 44.44
N PHE A 119 3.80 -12.97 44.36
CA PHE A 119 3.33 -12.16 43.22
C PHE A 119 4.16 -12.40 41.94
N ASN A 120 5.43 -12.80 42.08
CA ASN A 120 6.34 -13.05 40.96
C ASN A 120 5.91 -14.23 40.06
N LYS A 121 5.07 -15.17 40.54
CA LYS A 121 4.59 -16.29 39.72
C LYS A 121 3.34 -15.99 38.89
N LEU A 122 2.66 -14.87 39.14
CA LEU A 122 1.51 -14.47 38.32
C LEU A 122 1.94 -13.97 36.93
N ILE A 123 3.14 -13.36 36.85
CA ILE A 123 3.72 -12.87 35.59
C ILE A 123 4.12 -14.05 34.67
N GLU A 124 4.73 -15.11 35.22
CA GLU A 124 5.01 -16.34 34.45
C GLU A 124 3.71 -17.00 33.93
N PHE A 125 2.65 -17.01 34.72
CA PHE A 125 1.37 -17.62 34.31
C PHE A 125 0.65 -16.82 33.20
N ILE A 126 0.72 -15.49 33.25
CA ILE A 126 0.17 -14.61 32.19
C ILE A 126 1.02 -14.70 30.91
N LEU A 127 2.36 -14.79 31.01
CA LEU A 127 3.23 -14.98 29.85
C LEU A 127 3.08 -16.36 29.21
N CYS A 128 2.77 -17.40 29.99
CA CYS A 128 2.52 -18.75 29.47
C CYS A 128 1.22 -18.84 28.65
N LEU A 129 0.15 -18.12 29.03
CA LEU A 129 -1.12 -18.12 28.29
C LEU A 129 -1.02 -17.52 26.88
N SER A 130 -0.10 -16.57 26.65
CA SER A 130 0.17 -16.01 25.31
C SER A 130 0.96 -16.96 24.40
N CYS A 131 1.61 -17.99 24.96
CA CYS A 131 2.36 -18.99 24.20
C CYS A 131 1.49 -20.21 23.79
N CYS A 132 0.51 -20.58 24.62
CA CYS A 132 -0.32 -21.78 24.39
C CYS A 132 -1.49 -21.61 23.38
N ILE A 133 -1.72 -20.43 22.81
CA ILE A 133 -2.77 -20.22 21.78
C ILE A 133 -2.27 -20.49 20.34
N ARG A 134 -0.96 -20.74 20.14
CA ARG A 134 -0.38 -21.08 18.81
C ARG A 134 -0.01 -22.55 18.59
N LEU A 135 -0.43 -23.47 19.46
CA LEU A 135 -0.11 -24.90 19.36
C LEU A 135 -1.34 -25.81 19.63
N CYS A 136 -2.41 -25.61 18.86
CA CYS A 136 -3.59 -26.49 18.86
C CYS A 136 -4.31 -26.60 17.49
N GLN A 137 -3.56 -26.61 16.40
CA GLN A 137 -3.93 -27.32 15.16
C GLN A 137 -2.68 -27.98 14.57
N LEU A 138 -2.85 -29.13 13.91
CA LEU A 138 -1.81 -30.06 13.42
C LEU A 138 -1.16 -30.94 14.51
N VAL A 139 -1.82 -32.06 14.77
CA VAL A 139 -1.18 -33.33 15.14
C VAL A 139 -1.51 -34.35 14.05
N PRO A 140 -0.50 -35.03 13.50
CA PRO A 140 -0.59 -36.46 13.23
C PRO A 140 0.14 -37.23 14.33
N ALA A 141 -0.35 -38.44 14.63
CA ALA A 141 0.42 -39.44 15.38
C ALA A 141 1.67 -39.85 14.54
N GLU A 142 2.70 -40.52 15.05
CA GLU A 142 2.81 -41.41 16.21
C GLU A 142 4.32 -41.68 16.45
N VAL A 143 4.81 -41.75 17.70
CA VAL A 143 6.15 -42.33 18.00
C VAL A 143 6.13 -43.05 19.35
N ALA A 144 6.38 -44.36 19.34
CA ALA A 144 6.69 -45.16 20.52
C ALA A 144 8.22 -45.34 20.71
N ALA A 145 8.63 -45.65 21.93
CA ALA A 145 10.01 -45.59 22.42
C ALA A 145 10.97 -46.69 21.88
N PRO A 146 12.31 -46.54 22.02
CA PRO A 146 13.30 -47.39 21.35
C PRO A 146 13.77 -48.62 22.18
N GLY A 147 14.20 -49.68 21.49
CA GLY A 147 14.82 -50.89 22.09
C GLY A 147 15.72 -51.65 21.11
N ARG A 148 16.96 -51.93 21.54
CA ARG A 148 18.09 -52.52 20.76
C ARG A 148 17.87 -54.01 20.35
N TRP A 149 18.53 -54.46 19.27
CA TRP A 149 19.63 -55.49 19.22
C TRP A 149 19.72 -56.27 17.87
N ALA A 150 20.95 -56.62 17.47
CA ALA A 150 21.38 -57.79 16.67
C ALA A 150 21.04 -57.97 15.15
N SER A 151 21.95 -57.46 14.29
CA SER A 151 22.75 -58.18 13.27
C SER A 151 22.25 -59.39 12.41
N VAL A 152 22.27 -59.22 11.05
CA VAL A 152 22.97 -60.04 10.00
C VAL A 152 22.49 -61.53 9.76
N PRO A 153 22.49 -62.14 8.53
CA PRO A 153 22.03 -61.76 7.17
C PRO A 153 21.46 -62.96 6.30
N TRP A 154 21.46 -62.87 4.95
CA TRP A 154 21.40 -63.99 3.94
C TRP A 154 20.06 -64.78 3.75
N VAL A 155 19.68 -65.38 2.60
CA VAL A 155 20.11 -65.25 1.16
C VAL A 155 19.02 -65.82 0.19
N SER A 156 19.23 -65.62 -1.13
CA SER A 156 18.52 -66.07 -2.36
C SER A 156 17.50 -67.24 -2.38
N GLY A 157 16.62 -67.21 -3.39
CA GLY A 157 15.97 -68.40 -3.97
C GLY A 157 15.13 -68.05 -5.21
N ALA A 158 15.36 -68.70 -6.35
CA ALA A 158 14.75 -68.36 -7.66
C ALA A 158 14.09 -69.57 -8.35
N VAL A 159 13.45 -69.31 -9.50
CA VAL A 159 12.82 -70.29 -10.43
C VAL A 159 11.47 -70.85 -9.92
N GLY A 160 10.39 -70.94 -10.70
CA GLY A 160 10.12 -70.50 -12.09
C GLY A 160 9.18 -71.47 -12.81
N THR A 161 8.22 -70.97 -13.60
CA THR A 161 7.61 -71.57 -14.82
C THR A 161 6.30 -70.86 -15.20
N ASN A 162 6.10 -70.68 -16.50
CA ASN A 162 4.88 -70.27 -17.22
C ASN A 162 4.71 -71.33 -18.34
N PRO A 163 3.51 -71.64 -18.92
CA PRO A 163 2.72 -70.63 -19.63
C PRO A 163 1.17 -70.86 -19.70
N GLY A 164 0.43 -69.92 -20.29
CA GLY A 164 -0.90 -70.17 -20.86
C GLY A 164 -1.97 -69.12 -20.49
N PRO A 165 -2.75 -68.55 -21.43
CA PRO A 165 -3.40 -67.25 -21.20
C PRO A 165 -4.90 -67.33 -20.90
N LEU A 166 -5.39 -66.43 -20.05
CA LEU A 166 -6.81 -66.08 -19.91
C LEU A 166 -6.99 -64.56 -19.78
N GLN A 167 -8.12 -64.08 -20.30
CA GLN A 167 -8.43 -62.65 -20.50
C GLN A 167 -8.80 -61.93 -19.18
N PRO A 168 -8.55 -60.62 -19.06
CA PRO A 168 -8.84 -59.87 -17.83
C PRO A 168 -10.32 -59.46 -17.72
N HIS A 169 -10.98 -59.89 -16.64
CA HIS A 169 -12.24 -59.32 -16.19
C HIS A 169 -11.99 -58.18 -15.18
N LEU A 170 -12.56 -57.00 -15.41
CA LEU A 170 -12.66 -55.93 -14.41
C LEU A 170 -13.83 -56.19 -13.44
N PRO A 171 -13.63 -56.03 -12.13
CA PRO A 171 -14.69 -55.69 -11.19
C PRO A 171 -14.76 -54.17 -10.96
N ARG A 172 -15.97 -53.62 -11.01
CA ARG A 172 -16.28 -52.26 -10.53
C ARG A 172 -16.54 -52.28 -9.01
N SER A 173 -16.10 -51.22 -8.32
CA SER A 173 -16.96 -50.28 -7.58
C SER A 173 -16.56 -49.92 -6.14
N VAL A 174 -16.79 -48.62 -5.84
CA VAL A 174 -16.93 -47.94 -4.54
C VAL A 174 -15.75 -47.92 -3.55
N ALA A 175 -15.08 -46.76 -3.50
CA ALA A 175 -14.78 -46.06 -2.26
C ALA A 175 -15.19 -44.58 -2.46
N GLU A 176 -15.90 -43.99 -1.50
CA GLU A 176 -16.50 -42.66 -1.62
C GLU A 176 -15.47 -41.54 -1.34
N GLU A 177 -15.43 -40.51 -2.19
CA GLU A 177 -14.75 -39.25 -1.85
C GLU A 177 -15.57 -38.44 -0.83
N PRO A 178 -14.93 -37.64 0.05
CA PRO A 178 -15.65 -36.84 1.04
C PRO A 178 -16.49 -35.76 0.34
N GLN A 179 -17.81 -35.83 0.53
CA GLN A 179 -18.75 -34.86 -0.03
C GLN A 179 -18.34 -33.42 0.33
N ALA A 180 -18.33 -32.56 -0.69
CA ALA A 180 -18.16 -31.12 -0.53
C ALA A 180 -19.13 -30.59 0.53
N ARG A 181 -18.61 -29.85 1.52
CA ARG A 181 -19.43 -29.29 2.61
C ARG A 181 -20.55 -28.43 2.03
N ALA A 182 -21.73 -28.59 2.65
CA ALA A 182 -22.99 -28.01 2.18
C ALA A 182 -22.89 -26.55 1.73
N SER A 183 -23.56 -26.24 0.62
CA SER A 183 -23.70 -24.89 0.11
C SER A 183 -24.20 -23.94 1.20
N SER A 184 -23.50 -22.83 1.38
CA SER A 184 -24.05 -21.71 2.14
C SER A 184 -25.38 -21.29 1.49
N PRO A 185 -26.43 -20.95 2.26
CA PRO A 185 -27.73 -20.60 1.70
C PRO A 185 -27.55 -19.45 0.71
N ALA A 186 -28.08 -19.62 -0.51
CA ALA A 186 -27.80 -18.77 -1.66
C ALA A 186 -27.89 -17.28 -1.31
N LYS A 187 -26.73 -16.65 -1.09
CA LYS A 187 -26.64 -15.23 -0.81
C LYS A 187 -27.07 -14.50 -2.08
N ASN A 188 -28.07 -13.65 -1.93
CA ASN A 188 -28.50 -12.77 -2.99
C ASN A 188 -27.50 -11.61 -3.05
N GLU A 189 -26.38 -11.82 -3.73
CA GLU A 189 -25.33 -10.83 -3.93
C GLU A 189 -25.69 -9.90 -5.09
N TYR A 190 -25.22 -8.66 -5.07
CA TYR A 190 -25.56 -7.65 -6.08
C TYR A 190 -24.29 -6.96 -6.57
N LEU A 191 -24.06 -7.02 -7.89
CA LEU A 191 -22.99 -6.26 -8.53
C LEU A 191 -23.33 -4.76 -8.53
N LEU A 192 -24.60 -4.43 -8.82
CA LEU A 192 -25.15 -3.08 -8.68
C LEU A 192 -26.63 -3.12 -8.30
N SER A 193 -27.11 -2.03 -7.69
CA SER A 193 -28.54 -1.78 -7.50
C SER A 193 -28.90 -0.29 -7.42
N VAL A 194 -30.15 0.02 -7.73
CA VAL A 194 -30.77 1.33 -7.60
C VAL A 194 -32.01 1.18 -6.72
N VAL A 195 -32.05 1.88 -5.58
CA VAL A 195 -33.11 1.71 -4.57
C VAL A 195 -33.70 3.07 -4.20
N ALA A 196 -35.03 3.21 -4.32
CA ALA A 196 -35.74 4.41 -3.89
C ALA A 196 -35.74 4.55 -2.35
N GLU A 197 -35.30 5.68 -1.82
CA GLU A 197 -35.13 5.88 -0.37
C GLU A 197 -36.45 5.74 0.41
N GLU A 198 -37.52 6.38 -0.07
CA GLU A 198 -38.80 6.45 0.66
C GLU A 198 -39.51 5.09 0.84
N ARG A 199 -39.21 4.12 -0.02
CA ARG A 199 -39.92 2.82 -0.09
C ARG A 199 -39.01 1.58 0.03
N ASP A 200 -37.69 1.75 0.11
CA ASP A 200 -36.70 0.64 0.06
C ASP A 200 -36.93 -0.29 -1.16
N ALA A 201 -37.48 0.29 -2.22
CA ALA A 201 -37.95 -0.40 -3.42
C ALA A 201 -36.81 -0.49 -4.44
N LEU A 202 -36.52 -1.71 -4.89
CA LEU A 202 -35.46 -2.00 -5.85
C LEU A 202 -35.94 -1.66 -7.27
N LEU A 203 -35.51 -0.51 -7.78
CA LEU A 203 -35.85 0.00 -9.11
C LEU A 203 -35.10 -0.75 -10.22
N LEU A 204 -33.83 -1.05 -9.96
CA LEU A 204 -32.93 -1.76 -10.87
C LEU A 204 -31.93 -2.58 -10.04
N GLY A 205 -31.53 -3.76 -10.48
CA GLY A 205 -30.46 -4.51 -9.82
C GLY A 205 -29.89 -5.64 -10.67
N LEU A 206 -28.56 -5.74 -10.67
CA LEU A 206 -27.85 -6.87 -11.25
C LEU A 206 -27.46 -7.83 -10.12
N ARG A 207 -28.29 -8.86 -9.91
CA ARG A 207 -28.14 -9.83 -8.82
C ARG A 207 -27.31 -11.02 -9.30
N PHE A 208 -26.24 -11.31 -8.58
CA PHE A 208 -25.31 -12.39 -8.83
C PHE A 208 -25.60 -13.63 -7.97
N SER A 209 -25.28 -14.79 -8.51
CA SER A 209 -25.18 -16.07 -7.81
C SER A 209 -24.20 -16.97 -8.56
N SER A 210 -23.71 -18.04 -7.92
CA SER A 210 -22.65 -18.91 -8.47
C SER A 210 -22.94 -19.61 -9.81
N THR A 211 -24.20 -19.60 -10.27
CA THR A 211 -24.61 -20.23 -11.54
C THR A 211 -25.55 -19.37 -12.40
N GLN A 212 -26.01 -18.22 -11.87
CA GLN A 212 -26.99 -17.37 -12.53
C GLN A 212 -26.73 -15.89 -12.28
N LEU A 213 -26.83 -15.10 -13.35
CA LEU A 213 -26.93 -13.66 -13.30
C LEU A 213 -28.39 -13.25 -13.54
N HIS A 214 -28.93 -12.37 -12.71
CA HIS A 214 -30.30 -11.89 -12.85
C HIS A 214 -30.33 -10.38 -13.02
N PHE A 215 -30.96 -9.93 -14.09
CA PHE A 215 -31.32 -8.53 -14.26
C PHE A 215 -32.72 -8.31 -13.70
N LEU A 216 -32.83 -7.39 -12.75
CA LEU A 216 -34.05 -7.05 -12.04
C LEU A 216 -34.42 -5.60 -12.34
N PHE A 217 -35.66 -5.33 -12.72
CA PHE A 217 -36.15 -3.97 -12.93
C PHE A 217 -37.60 -3.82 -12.47
N LEU A 218 -38.00 -2.59 -12.14
CA LEU A 218 -39.39 -2.25 -11.86
C LEU A 218 -40.18 -2.14 -13.18
N SER A 219 -41.33 -2.79 -13.22
CA SER A 219 -42.33 -2.65 -14.29
C SER A 219 -43.60 -2.09 -13.67
N GLU A 220 -44.30 -1.21 -14.38
CA GLU A 220 -45.54 -0.59 -13.92
C GLU A 220 -46.55 -0.54 -15.07
N ASP A 221 -47.77 -1.01 -14.81
CA ASP A 221 -48.91 -0.91 -15.73
C ASP A 221 -50.16 -0.40 -15.01
N ALA A 222 -51.33 -0.49 -15.67
CA ALA A 222 -52.60 -0.04 -15.12
C ALA A 222 -53.06 -0.79 -13.84
N ALA A 223 -52.47 -1.94 -13.51
CA ALA A 223 -52.70 -2.71 -12.28
C ALA A 223 -51.67 -2.41 -11.17
N GLY A 224 -50.63 -1.61 -11.45
CA GLY A 224 -49.64 -1.13 -10.47
C GLY A 224 -48.20 -1.53 -10.79
N ALA A 225 -47.29 -1.33 -9.82
CA ALA A 225 -45.86 -1.60 -9.99
C ALA A 225 -45.42 -2.94 -9.36
N TRP A 226 -44.68 -3.76 -10.12
CA TRP A 226 -44.07 -5.02 -9.67
C TRP A 226 -42.61 -5.15 -10.15
N GLN A 227 -41.93 -6.20 -9.70
CA GLN A 227 -40.55 -6.48 -10.07
C GLN A 227 -40.47 -7.56 -11.16
N THR A 228 -39.89 -7.21 -12.30
CA THR A 228 -39.57 -8.14 -13.39
C THR A 228 -38.15 -8.69 -13.22
N ARG A 229 -37.93 -9.93 -13.67
CA ARG A 229 -36.65 -10.65 -13.52
C ARG A 229 -36.28 -11.44 -14.78
N VAL A 230 -35.27 -10.98 -15.49
CA VAL A 230 -34.58 -11.74 -16.54
C VAL A 230 -33.43 -12.54 -15.90
N SER A 231 -33.21 -13.78 -16.33
CA SER A 231 -32.25 -14.69 -15.69
C SER A 231 -31.42 -15.44 -16.71
N PHE A 232 -30.11 -15.26 -16.66
CA PHE A 232 -29.13 -15.95 -17.50
C PHE A 232 -28.47 -17.07 -16.71
N ARG A 233 -28.29 -18.24 -17.34
CA ARG A 233 -27.40 -19.28 -16.82
C ARG A 233 -25.99 -18.98 -17.33
N SER A 234 -25.07 -18.68 -16.42
CA SER A 234 -23.65 -18.55 -16.74
C SER A 234 -22.87 -19.44 -15.76
N PRO A 235 -22.58 -20.70 -16.14
CA PRO A 235 -21.80 -21.60 -15.30
C PRO A 235 -20.32 -21.19 -15.35
N GLY A 236 -19.71 -20.96 -14.19
CA GLY A 236 -18.26 -20.73 -14.07
C GLY A 236 -17.85 -19.42 -13.38
N LEU A 237 -18.74 -18.45 -13.25
CA LEU A 237 -18.44 -17.10 -12.68
C LEU A 237 -17.97 -17.06 -11.20
N ALA A 238 -17.81 -18.22 -10.57
CA ALA A 238 -17.37 -18.39 -9.18
C ALA A 238 -16.13 -19.30 -9.08
N ASP A 239 -15.28 -19.32 -10.12
CA ASP A 239 -14.05 -20.11 -10.19
C ASP A 239 -12.81 -19.39 -9.59
N SER A 240 -13.01 -18.18 -9.05
CA SER A 240 -11.97 -17.27 -8.52
C SER A 240 -11.03 -16.66 -9.58
N ARG A 241 -11.47 -16.55 -10.84
CA ARG A 241 -10.78 -15.82 -11.91
C ARG A 241 -11.45 -14.47 -12.20
N TRP A 242 -10.78 -13.66 -13.02
CA TRP A 242 -11.37 -12.46 -13.58
C TRP A 242 -12.29 -12.82 -14.76
N HIS A 243 -13.49 -12.25 -14.77
CA HIS A 243 -14.45 -12.40 -15.87
C HIS A 243 -14.84 -11.04 -16.45
N THR A 244 -15.11 -10.99 -17.75
CA THR A 244 -15.71 -9.86 -18.45
C THR A 244 -17.18 -10.15 -18.70
N LEU A 245 -18.09 -9.28 -18.23
CA LEU A 245 -19.53 -9.42 -18.42
C LEU A 245 -20.07 -8.22 -19.19
N VAL A 246 -20.75 -8.47 -20.31
CA VAL A 246 -21.49 -7.44 -21.07
C VAL A 246 -22.96 -7.81 -21.07
N LEU A 247 -23.80 -6.97 -20.46
CA LEU A 247 -25.25 -7.11 -20.45
C LEU A 247 -25.86 -6.03 -21.35
N ALA A 248 -26.36 -6.45 -22.51
CA ALA A 248 -27.09 -5.64 -23.48
C ALA A 248 -28.60 -5.70 -23.17
N VAL A 249 -29.29 -4.57 -23.29
CA VAL A 249 -30.74 -4.44 -23.00
C VAL A 249 -31.39 -3.53 -24.04
N SER A 250 -32.35 -4.06 -24.80
CA SER A 250 -33.14 -3.30 -25.77
C SER A 250 -34.60 -3.76 -25.76
N GLN A 251 -35.48 -2.94 -25.18
CA GLN A 251 -36.91 -3.24 -24.99
C GLN A 251 -37.14 -4.61 -24.32
N GLY A 252 -37.70 -5.59 -25.04
CA GLY A 252 -37.93 -6.96 -24.58
C GLY A 252 -36.75 -7.92 -24.81
N SER A 253 -35.67 -7.48 -25.45
CA SER A 253 -34.47 -8.29 -25.73
C SER A 253 -33.36 -7.98 -24.73
N PHE A 254 -32.76 -9.04 -24.17
CA PHE A 254 -31.68 -8.94 -23.19
C PHE A 254 -30.60 -9.96 -23.56
N SER A 255 -29.35 -9.53 -23.71
CA SER A 255 -28.24 -10.41 -24.09
C SER A 255 -27.10 -10.35 -23.09
N LEU A 256 -26.55 -11.50 -22.71
CA LEU A 256 -25.39 -11.59 -21.82
C LEU A 256 -24.21 -12.25 -22.53
N THR A 257 -23.16 -11.48 -22.79
CA THR A 257 -21.85 -11.98 -23.20
C THR A 257 -20.99 -12.19 -21.94
N THR A 258 -20.38 -13.36 -21.83
CA THR A 258 -19.38 -13.70 -20.79
C THR A 258 -18.05 -13.97 -21.47
N ASP A 259 -16.96 -13.35 -20.99
CA ASP A 259 -15.58 -13.60 -21.39
C ASP A 259 -15.32 -13.51 -22.91
N CYS A 260 -16.02 -12.59 -23.57
CA CYS A 260 -15.99 -12.41 -25.02
C CYS A 260 -16.39 -13.67 -25.84
N GLY A 261 -17.09 -14.62 -25.20
CA GLY A 261 -17.69 -15.78 -25.84
C GLY A 261 -18.96 -15.44 -26.63
N LEU A 262 -19.74 -16.48 -26.96
CA LEU A 262 -21.03 -16.31 -27.63
C LEU A 262 -22.07 -15.67 -26.67
N PRO A 263 -22.87 -14.70 -27.14
CA PRO A 263 -23.94 -14.10 -26.34
C PRO A 263 -25.04 -15.11 -26.01
N VAL A 264 -25.66 -14.95 -24.84
CA VAL A 264 -26.88 -15.67 -24.43
C VAL A 264 -28.06 -14.71 -24.46
N ASP A 265 -28.88 -14.82 -25.49
CA ASP A 265 -30.08 -13.99 -25.68
C ASP A 265 -31.28 -14.52 -24.90
N VAL A 266 -32.05 -13.60 -24.30
CA VAL A 266 -33.33 -13.85 -23.65
C VAL A 266 -34.33 -12.79 -24.10
N VAL A 267 -35.40 -13.21 -24.76
CA VAL A 267 -36.57 -12.36 -25.02
C VAL A 267 -37.56 -12.54 -23.87
N ALA A 268 -37.99 -11.44 -23.26
CA ALA A 268 -38.95 -11.44 -22.15
C ALA A 268 -40.28 -10.81 -22.58
N ASP A 269 -41.39 -11.36 -22.05
CA ASP A 269 -42.76 -10.88 -22.33
C ASP A 269 -43.01 -9.44 -21.84
N VAL A 270 -42.17 -8.95 -20.91
CA VAL A 270 -42.23 -7.60 -20.35
C VAL A 270 -40.97 -6.84 -20.75
N SER A 271 -41.15 -5.81 -21.55
CA SER A 271 -40.07 -4.90 -21.96
C SER A 271 -39.50 -4.12 -20.79
N PHE A 272 -38.20 -3.82 -20.85
CA PHE A 272 -37.58 -2.78 -20.04
C PHE A 272 -38.25 -1.42 -20.32
N PRO A 273 -38.58 -0.61 -19.30
CA PRO A 273 -39.35 0.61 -19.50
C PRO A 273 -38.55 1.71 -20.22
N ASP A 274 -39.21 2.42 -21.13
CA ASP A 274 -38.61 3.55 -21.89
C ASP A 274 -38.12 4.70 -20.99
N THR A 275 -38.70 4.82 -19.78
CA THR A 275 -38.26 5.78 -18.76
C THR A 275 -38.28 5.14 -17.38
N LEU A 276 -37.22 5.35 -16.59
CA LEU A 276 -37.13 4.93 -15.20
C LEU A 276 -36.78 6.14 -14.33
N SER A 277 -37.70 6.59 -13.47
CA SER A 277 -37.42 7.67 -12.55
C SER A 277 -36.49 7.20 -11.42
N VAL A 278 -35.36 7.88 -11.26
CA VAL A 278 -34.37 7.64 -10.18
C VAL A 278 -34.37 8.78 -9.14
N GLN A 279 -35.41 9.63 -9.14
CA GLN A 279 -35.54 10.73 -8.18
C GLN A 279 -35.63 10.18 -6.74
N GLY A 280 -34.73 10.63 -5.87
CA GLY A 280 -34.66 10.13 -4.48
C GLY A 280 -34.19 8.67 -4.36
N ALA A 281 -33.47 8.15 -5.35
CA ALA A 281 -32.87 6.82 -5.30
C ALA A 281 -31.37 6.86 -4.97
N GLN A 282 -30.91 5.86 -4.22
CA GLN A 282 -29.49 5.59 -3.98
C GLN A 282 -28.98 4.52 -4.95
N PHE A 283 -27.82 4.79 -5.56
CA PHE A 283 -27.07 3.83 -6.37
C PHE A 283 -26.05 3.10 -5.49
N PHE A 284 -26.06 1.77 -5.49
CA PHE A 284 -25.13 0.94 -4.73
C PHE A 284 -24.33 0.05 -5.67
N ILE A 285 -23.01 0.03 -5.48
CA ILE A 285 -22.09 -0.92 -6.11
C ILE A 285 -21.75 -2.00 -5.09
N GLY A 286 -21.65 -3.26 -5.53
CA GLY A 286 -21.30 -4.40 -4.67
C GLY A 286 -22.29 -4.68 -3.54
N SER A 287 -23.51 -4.13 -3.59
CA SER A 287 -24.56 -4.38 -2.60
C SER A 287 -25.96 -4.05 -3.11
N ARG A 288 -27.01 -4.60 -2.45
CA ARG A 288 -28.41 -4.16 -2.65
C ARG A 288 -28.68 -2.83 -1.94
N ARG A 289 -28.00 -2.62 -0.81
CA ARG A 289 -28.05 -1.45 0.06
C ARG A 289 -26.98 -1.60 1.13
N ARG A 290 -26.68 -0.50 1.85
CA ARG A 290 -25.62 -0.34 2.88
C ARG A 290 -25.16 -1.59 3.64
N THR A 291 -26.06 -2.50 4.06
CA THR A 291 -25.74 -3.69 4.85
C THR A 291 -26.38 -5.00 4.36
N LYS A 292 -26.90 -5.06 3.12
CA LYS A 292 -27.61 -6.24 2.61
C LYS A 292 -27.24 -6.58 1.17
N GLY A 293 -27.08 -7.88 0.91
CA GLY A 293 -26.77 -8.41 -0.42
C GLY A 293 -25.39 -8.01 -0.93
N LEU A 294 -24.42 -7.90 -0.02
CA LEU A 294 -23.02 -7.60 -0.31
C LEU A 294 -22.45 -8.63 -1.30
N PHE A 295 -21.79 -8.15 -2.35
CA PHE A 295 -20.95 -8.96 -3.22
C PHE A 295 -19.65 -9.31 -2.50
N THR A 296 -19.23 -10.57 -2.60
CA THR A 296 -18.04 -11.08 -1.91
C THR A 296 -16.82 -11.25 -2.83
N GLY A 297 -17.00 -11.08 -4.14
CA GLY A 297 -15.91 -11.05 -5.11
C GLY A 297 -15.27 -9.68 -5.26
N LEU A 298 -14.29 -9.60 -6.17
CA LEU A 298 -13.63 -8.35 -6.55
C LEU A 298 -14.27 -7.80 -7.82
N MET A 299 -14.42 -6.47 -7.90
CA MET A 299 -14.92 -5.77 -9.08
C MET A 299 -13.86 -4.76 -9.52
N ARG A 300 -13.17 -5.04 -10.64
CA ARG A 300 -12.16 -4.13 -11.21
C ARG A 300 -12.80 -2.87 -11.78
N GLN A 301 -13.90 -3.01 -12.50
CA GLN A 301 -14.53 -1.93 -13.25
C GLN A 301 -16.02 -2.22 -13.44
N LEU A 302 -16.85 -1.18 -13.36
CA LEU A 302 -18.26 -1.18 -13.76
C LEU A 302 -18.46 0.00 -14.73
N VAL A 303 -19.01 -0.28 -15.91
CA VAL A 303 -19.32 0.75 -16.91
C VAL A 303 -20.79 0.64 -17.27
N LEU A 304 -21.46 1.79 -17.38
CA LEU A 304 -22.79 1.90 -17.98
C LEU A 304 -22.62 2.69 -19.27
N LEU A 305 -22.96 2.07 -20.41
CA LEU A 305 -22.80 2.63 -21.74
C LEU A 305 -24.19 2.86 -22.36
N PRO A 306 -24.45 4.00 -23.03
CA PRO A 306 -25.67 4.17 -23.82
C PRO A 306 -25.57 3.41 -25.14
N GLY A 307 -26.62 2.70 -25.51
CA GLY A 307 -26.68 1.85 -26.70
C GLY A 307 -27.32 0.49 -26.41
N SER A 308 -27.55 -0.31 -27.45
CA SER A 308 -28.12 -1.65 -27.36
C SER A 308 -27.10 -2.68 -26.87
N ASP A 309 -25.94 -2.79 -27.53
CA ASP A 309 -24.86 -3.71 -27.19
C ASP A 309 -23.48 -3.03 -27.28
N ALA A 310 -22.63 -3.30 -26.29
CA ALA A 310 -21.25 -2.81 -26.20
C ALA A 310 -20.20 -3.90 -26.47
N THR A 311 -20.62 -5.14 -26.74
CA THR A 311 -19.74 -6.28 -26.99
C THR A 311 -18.71 -5.99 -28.09
N PRO A 312 -19.05 -5.38 -29.25
CA PRO A 312 -18.05 -5.08 -30.29
C PRO A 312 -16.93 -4.13 -29.85
N SER A 313 -17.22 -3.22 -28.91
CA SER A 313 -16.23 -2.26 -28.38
C SER A 313 -15.40 -2.83 -27.21
N LEU A 314 -15.95 -3.76 -26.44
CA LEU A 314 -15.30 -4.37 -25.28
C LEU A 314 -14.54 -5.65 -25.62
N CYS A 315 -14.99 -6.37 -26.65
CA CYS A 315 -14.53 -7.69 -27.07
C CYS A 315 -14.16 -7.69 -28.57
N PRO A 316 -13.03 -7.08 -28.97
CA PRO A 316 -12.56 -7.09 -30.36
C PRO A 316 -12.09 -8.47 -30.85
N SER A 317 -12.04 -9.46 -29.94
CA SER A 317 -11.79 -10.87 -30.27
C SER A 317 -12.49 -11.77 -29.26
N SER A 318 -12.62 -13.06 -29.58
CA SER A 318 -13.13 -14.08 -28.66
C SER A 318 -12.17 -14.49 -27.54
N ASN A 319 -11.00 -13.85 -27.43
CA ASN A 319 -10.06 -14.06 -26.33
C ASN A 319 -10.34 -13.10 -25.18
N ALA A 320 -10.86 -13.62 -24.07
CA ALA A 320 -11.17 -12.88 -22.84
C ALA A 320 -9.99 -12.02 -22.31
N HIS A 321 -8.75 -12.45 -22.50
CA HIS A 321 -7.57 -11.69 -22.07
C HIS A 321 -7.32 -10.40 -22.87
N LEU A 322 -7.99 -10.24 -24.01
CA LEU A 322 -7.93 -9.04 -24.87
C LEU A 322 -9.14 -8.11 -24.65
N ALA A 323 -9.96 -8.35 -23.62
CA ALA A 323 -11.07 -7.46 -23.27
C ALA A 323 -10.57 -6.08 -22.82
N GLN A 324 -11.14 -5.01 -23.38
CA GLN A 324 -10.64 -3.65 -23.16
C GLN A 324 -11.18 -3.02 -21.85
N LEU A 325 -10.41 -3.14 -20.78
CA LEU A 325 -10.78 -2.69 -19.44
C LEU A 325 -10.32 -1.26 -19.12
N SER A 326 -10.95 -0.27 -19.80
CA SER A 326 -11.15 1.16 -19.40
C SER A 326 -11.65 1.98 -20.60
N ILE A 327 -12.91 2.47 -20.62
CA ILE A 327 -13.46 3.21 -21.78
C ILE A 327 -13.86 4.66 -21.43
N PRO A 328 -12.94 5.62 -21.66
CA PRO A 328 -13.27 6.92 -22.26
C PRO A 328 -12.27 7.29 -23.40
N PRO A 329 -12.56 8.26 -24.29
CA PRO A 329 -13.70 9.18 -24.30
C PRO A 329 -14.20 9.52 -25.72
N ALA A 330 -15.11 8.72 -26.25
CA ALA A 330 -16.17 9.18 -27.15
C ALA A 330 -17.40 8.24 -27.13
N LEU A 331 -17.42 7.24 -26.23
CA LEU A 331 -18.33 6.08 -26.30
C LEU A 331 -18.30 5.51 -27.73
N GLN A 332 -17.07 5.17 -28.15
CA GLN A 332 -16.49 5.39 -29.48
C GLN A 332 -17.37 5.04 -30.69
N GLY A 333 -17.92 6.08 -31.33
CA GLY A 333 -18.35 6.05 -32.73
C GLY A 333 -17.78 7.21 -33.52
N PHE A 334 -17.14 6.93 -34.66
CA PHE A 334 -16.97 7.85 -35.79
C PHE A 334 -17.25 7.10 -37.10
N PRO A 335 -17.97 7.69 -38.06
CA PRO A 335 -18.37 7.00 -39.29
C PRO A 335 -17.24 7.01 -40.31
N GLY A 336 -16.82 5.85 -40.83
CA GLY A 336 -15.63 5.84 -41.67
C GLY A 336 -15.22 4.57 -42.40
N GLU A 337 -16.00 3.48 -42.43
CA GLU A 337 -15.88 2.46 -43.48
C GLU A 337 -17.16 1.58 -43.51
N PRO A 338 -17.74 1.31 -44.69
CA PRO A 338 -18.80 0.32 -44.84
C PRO A 338 -18.16 -1.06 -45.00
N ASP A 339 -17.91 -1.77 -43.89
CA ASP A 339 -17.48 -3.17 -43.99
C ASP A 339 -18.70 -4.09 -44.13
N ASP A 340 -18.76 -4.79 -45.25
CA ASP A 340 -19.92 -5.54 -45.72
C ASP A 340 -20.09 -6.85 -44.94
N ASN A 341 -21.01 -6.89 -43.98
CA ASN A 341 -21.66 -8.12 -43.54
C ASN A 341 -23.05 -7.83 -42.93
N GLU A 342 -24.08 -7.80 -43.78
CA GLU A 342 -25.49 -7.58 -43.37
C GLU A 342 -26.07 -8.69 -42.46
N VAL A 343 -25.32 -9.76 -42.19
CA VAL A 343 -25.80 -10.99 -41.53
C VAL A 343 -25.97 -10.85 -40.00
N LEU A 344 -25.35 -9.83 -39.36
CA LEU A 344 -25.35 -9.65 -37.90
C LEU A 344 -25.93 -8.32 -37.39
N LYS A 345 -26.78 -7.65 -38.18
CA LYS A 345 -27.61 -6.55 -37.65
C LYS A 345 -28.82 -7.10 -36.91
N TYR A 346 -28.77 -7.05 -35.58
CA TYR A 346 -29.93 -7.39 -34.76
C TYR A 346 -31.06 -6.34 -34.96
N PRO A 347 -32.34 -6.76 -35.08
CA PRO A 347 -33.44 -5.85 -35.43
C PRO A 347 -33.85 -4.86 -34.32
N TYR A 348 -33.13 -4.87 -33.20
CA TYR A 348 -33.38 -4.05 -32.00
C TYR A 348 -32.21 -3.10 -31.67
N ASP A 349 -31.32 -2.85 -32.64
CA ASP A 349 -30.20 -1.92 -32.47
C ASP A 349 -30.66 -0.47 -32.35
N ALA A 350 -30.35 0.16 -31.20
CA ALA A 350 -30.76 1.52 -30.89
C ALA A 350 -29.61 2.49 -31.17
N ASN A 351 -29.70 3.23 -32.30
CA ASN A 351 -28.72 4.25 -32.66
C ASN A 351 -28.51 5.26 -31.53
N VAL A 352 -27.28 5.30 -31.00
CA VAL A 352 -26.86 6.16 -29.90
C VAL A 352 -27.01 7.63 -30.28
N ARG A 353 -28.01 8.31 -29.71
CA ARG A 353 -28.13 9.78 -29.77
C ARG A 353 -27.34 10.44 -28.64
N VAL A 354 -26.02 10.22 -28.61
CA VAL A 354 -25.13 11.17 -27.93
C VAL A 354 -25.14 12.44 -28.76
N THR A 355 -25.79 13.48 -28.26
CA THR A 355 -25.78 14.80 -28.90
C THR A 355 -24.38 15.39 -28.73
N LEU A 356 -23.50 15.15 -29.72
CA LEU A 356 -22.23 15.86 -29.89
C LEU A 356 -22.51 17.32 -30.29
N GLY A 357 -23.04 18.07 -29.34
CA GLY A 357 -23.35 19.49 -29.48
C GLY A 357 -22.19 20.37 -29.03
N THR A 358 -22.17 21.61 -29.52
CA THR A 358 -21.45 22.69 -28.84
C THR A 358 -21.95 22.83 -27.40
N GLN A 359 -21.09 23.36 -26.51
CA GLN A 359 -21.38 23.52 -25.08
C GLN A 359 -22.82 24.06 -24.86
N PRO A 360 -23.72 23.30 -24.20
CA PRO A 360 -25.11 23.71 -24.05
C PRO A 360 -25.20 24.98 -23.19
N PRO A 361 -26.23 25.83 -23.34
CA PRO A 361 -26.42 26.96 -22.46
C PRO A 361 -26.74 26.48 -21.04
N CYS A 362 -25.94 26.88 -20.05
CA CYS A 362 -26.32 26.73 -18.65
C CYS A 362 -27.36 27.81 -18.33
N SER A 363 -28.63 27.40 -18.20
CA SER A 363 -29.73 28.28 -17.84
C SER A 363 -30.48 27.71 -16.62
N ARG A 364 -31.54 28.39 -16.15
CA ARG A 364 -32.41 27.86 -15.09
C ARG A 364 -32.98 26.46 -15.38
N ALA A 365 -33.10 26.07 -16.65
CA ALA A 365 -33.57 24.73 -17.04
C ALA A 365 -32.50 23.64 -16.86
N GLN A 366 -31.23 24.02 -16.71
CA GLN A 366 -30.08 23.12 -16.52
C GLN A 366 -29.42 23.28 -15.14
N GLU A 367 -29.91 24.17 -14.27
CA GLU A 367 -29.34 24.39 -12.93
C GLU A 367 -29.27 23.06 -12.15
N ALA A 368 -28.11 22.80 -11.54
CA ALA A 368 -27.76 21.54 -10.87
C ALA A 368 -27.71 20.27 -11.75
N GLN A 369 -27.76 20.40 -13.08
CA GLN A 369 -27.47 19.29 -13.99
C GLN A 369 -25.98 19.18 -14.30
N PHE A 370 -25.53 17.98 -14.62
CA PHE A 370 -24.19 17.73 -15.13
C PHE A 370 -24.16 17.66 -16.66
N TRP A 371 -23.11 18.22 -17.26
CA TRP A 371 -22.74 18.05 -18.66
C TRP A 371 -21.38 17.37 -18.72
N PHE A 372 -21.27 16.30 -19.52
CA PHE A 372 -20.00 15.63 -19.79
C PHE A 372 -19.49 16.04 -21.17
N ASP A 373 -18.39 16.79 -21.21
CA ASP A 373 -17.65 17.06 -22.44
C ASP A 373 -16.78 15.85 -22.76
N ALA A 374 -17.25 15.02 -23.69
CA ALA A 374 -16.52 13.86 -24.16
C ALA A 374 -15.18 14.24 -24.82
N VAL A 375 -15.09 15.38 -25.50
CA VAL A 375 -13.84 15.81 -26.16
C VAL A 375 -12.80 16.23 -25.13
N ARG A 376 -13.19 16.97 -24.10
CA ARG A 376 -12.30 17.48 -23.04
C ARG A 376 -12.15 16.56 -21.84
N ARG A 377 -12.85 15.42 -21.82
CA ARG A 377 -12.91 14.47 -20.68
C ARG A 377 -13.38 15.12 -19.37
N GLY A 378 -14.14 16.22 -19.49
CA GLY A 378 -14.53 17.07 -18.38
C GLY A 378 -15.98 16.84 -17.97
N LEU A 379 -16.22 16.59 -16.68
CA LEU A 379 -17.55 16.66 -16.10
C LEU A 379 -17.77 18.09 -15.58
N TYR A 380 -18.87 18.72 -15.95
CA TYR A 380 -19.22 20.09 -15.56
C TYR A 380 -20.57 20.13 -14.86
N LEU A 381 -20.72 20.97 -13.84
CA LEU A 381 -21.98 21.24 -13.14
C LEU A 381 -22.48 22.62 -13.56
N CYS A 382 -23.74 22.71 -14.01
CA CYS A 382 -24.36 24.00 -14.29
C CYS A 382 -24.83 24.63 -12.98
N THR A 383 -24.29 25.78 -12.64
CA THR A 383 -24.79 26.60 -11.52
C THR A 383 -24.67 28.08 -11.80
N ARG A 384 -25.68 28.85 -11.38
CA ARG A 384 -25.77 30.32 -11.55
C ARG A 384 -25.60 30.77 -13.00
N GLY A 385 -26.00 29.94 -13.97
CA GLY A 385 -25.85 30.22 -15.40
C GLY A 385 -24.44 29.98 -15.96
N GLN A 386 -23.55 29.29 -15.25
CA GLN A 386 -22.22 28.88 -15.73
C GLN A 386 -21.95 27.39 -15.53
N TRP A 387 -21.20 26.78 -16.45
CA TRP A 387 -20.67 25.43 -16.32
C TRP A 387 -19.35 25.45 -15.55
N LEU A 388 -19.34 24.95 -14.32
CA LEU A 388 -18.13 24.78 -13.50
C LEU A 388 -17.57 23.36 -13.66
N SER A 389 -16.26 23.22 -13.91
CA SER A 389 -15.63 21.89 -14.00
C SER A 389 -15.60 21.22 -12.64
N VAL A 390 -16.04 19.97 -12.62
CA VAL A 390 -16.10 19.06 -11.45
C VAL A 390 -14.92 18.11 -11.46
N LEU A 391 -14.44 17.75 -12.67
CA LEU A 391 -13.19 17.04 -12.88
C LEU A 391 -12.19 18.00 -13.53
N ALA A 392 -11.04 18.22 -12.88
CA ALA A 392 -9.88 18.77 -13.58
C ALA A 392 -9.25 17.65 -14.41
N ALA A 393 -8.96 17.89 -15.69
CA ALA A 393 -8.08 17.02 -16.44
C ALA A 393 -6.70 17.10 -15.80
N LYS A 394 -6.22 15.99 -15.22
CA LYS A 394 -4.93 15.90 -14.56
C LYS A 394 -3.94 15.21 -15.50
N ALA A 395 -2.74 15.77 -15.55
CA ALA A 395 -1.65 15.31 -16.40
C ALA A 395 -1.40 13.81 -16.22
N ARG A 396 -1.33 13.05 -17.32
CA ARG A 396 -0.95 11.63 -17.30
C ARG A 396 0.34 11.42 -18.07
N LEU A 397 1.17 10.47 -17.63
CA LEU A 397 2.35 10.06 -18.39
C LEU A 397 1.91 9.44 -19.72
N ASP A 398 2.45 9.96 -20.82
CA ASP A 398 2.26 9.45 -22.18
C ASP A 398 3.48 8.62 -22.57
N TYR A 399 4.62 9.29 -22.73
CA TYR A 399 5.91 8.66 -23.04
C TYR A 399 7.07 9.33 -22.30
N VAL A 400 8.24 8.69 -22.39
CA VAL A 400 9.50 9.16 -21.82
C VAL A 400 10.48 9.39 -22.97
N GLU A 401 11.09 10.56 -23.04
CA GLU A 401 12.08 10.91 -24.08
C GLU A 401 13.43 11.29 -23.48
N GLU A 402 14.54 11.01 -24.17
CA GLU A 402 15.85 11.48 -23.72
C GLU A 402 15.93 13.00 -23.83
N HIS A 403 16.24 13.64 -22.71
CA HIS A 403 16.39 15.09 -22.59
C HIS A 403 17.87 15.51 -22.63
N GLN A 404 18.74 14.73 -21.99
CA GLN A 404 20.19 15.01 -21.96
C GLN A 404 21.03 13.75 -21.71
N SER A 405 21.98 13.51 -22.59
CA SER A 405 23.18 12.71 -22.30
C SER A 405 24.16 13.51 -21.41
N LEU A 406 24.44 13.02 -20.20
CA LEU A 406 25.29 13.63 -19.18
C LEU A 406 26.62 12.89 -19.03
N PHE A 407 27.68 13.43 -19.61
CA PHE A 407 29.03 12.86 -19.49
C PHE A 407 29.61 13.02 -18.08
N THR A 408 30.13 11.92 -17.53
CA THR A 408 30.71 11.83 -16.19
C THR A 408 32.21 11.49 -16.23
N ASN A 409 32.95 11.73 -15.13
CA ASN A 409 34.41 11.52 -15.10
C ASN A 409 34.80 10.02 -15.21
N SER A 410 33.87 9.15 -14.83
CA SER A 410 33.91 7.70 -14.88
C SER A 410 32.49 7.18 -14.72
N GLU A 411 32.34 5.86 -14.80
CA GLU A 411 31.16 5.13 -14.36
C GLU A 411 30.64 5.66 -13.02
N THR A 412 29.32 5.76 -12.92
CA THR A 412 28.57 6.35 -11.80
C THR A 412 27.83 5.24 -11.07
N LEU A 413 28.00 5.16 -9.76
CA LEU A 413 27.51 4.05 -8.93
C LEU A 413 26.29 4.42 -8.07
N GLY A 414 25.90 5.69 -8.11
CA GLY A 414 24.79 6.30 -7.40
C GLY A 414 24.75 7.80 -7.70
N MET A 415 23.63 8.43 -7.44
CA MET A 415 23.38 9.86 -7.62
C MET A 415 22.68 10.41 -6.37
N GLU A 416 22.27 11.68 -6.42
CA GLU A 416 21.42 12.35 -5.42
C GLU A 416 21.00 13.68 -6.06
N THR A 417 19.69 13.88 -6.30
CA THR A 417 19.15 15.13 -6.87
C THR A 417 18.60 16.05 -5.78
N PHE A 418 19.14 17.27 -5.70
CA PHE A 418 18.84 18.16 -4.56
C PHE A 418 18.75 19.63 -4.92
N ARG A 419 17.98 20.37 -4.12
CA ARG A 419 17.73 21.80 -4.30
C ARG A 419 18.35 22.62 -3.18
N ILE A 420 19.18 23.59 -3.55
CA ILE A 420 19.72 24.60 -2.62
C ILE A 420 18.89 25.89 -2.78
N PRO A 421 18.18 26.34 -1.73
CA PRO A 421 17.42 27.59 -1.76
C PRO A 421 18.27 28.78 -2.22
N GLY A 422 17.80 29.47 -3.27
CA GLY A 422 18.48 30.62 -3.86
C GLY A 422 19.70 30.30 -4.75
N ALA A 423 20.15 29.04 -4.85
CA ALA A 423 21.27 28.66 -5.74
C ALA A 423 20.83 27.80 -6.93
N GLY A 424 19.84 26.91 -6.77
CA GLY A 424 19.27 26.12 -7.88
C GLY A 424 19.03 24.64 -7.55
N LEU A 425 18.80 23.86 -8.61
CA LEU A 425 18.77 22.39 -8.60
C LEU A 425 20.16 21.85 -8.97
N PHE A 426 20.56 20.76 -8.34
CA PHE A 426 21.85 20.09 -8.52
C PHE A 426 21.65 18.58 -8.57
N VAL A 427 22.65 17.88 -9.11
CA VAL A 427 22.80 16.43 -8.94
C VAL A 427 24.25 16.13 -8.58
N ALA A 428 24.50 15.29 -7.58
CA ALA A 428 25.82 14.73 -7.31
C ALA A 428 25.93 13.35 -7.96
N THR A 429 27.06 13.03 -8.59
CA THR A 429 27.31 11.70 -9.18
C THR A 429 28.41 10.99 -8.41
N ALA A 430 28.12 9.85 -7.79
CA ALA A 430 29.10 9.02 -7.11
C ALA A 430 29.96 8.28 -8.15
N ASN A 431 31.10 8.87 -8.50
CA ASN A 431 31.95 8.35 -9.56
C ASN A 431 32.96 7.31 -9.01
N ARG A 432 33.15 6.21 -9.75
CA ARG A 432 34.12 5.13 -9.46
C ARG A 432 35.57 5.63 -9.30
N LYS A 433 35.99 6.65 -10.07
CA LYS A 433 37.32 7.28 -9.93
C LYS A 433 37.42 8.16 -8.68
N ALA A 434 38.63 8.56 -8.30
CA ALA A 434 38.93 9.37 -7.11
C ALA A 434 38.36 10.82 -7.09
N ARG A 435 37.45 11.16 -8.01
CA ARG A 435 36.82 12.49 -8.13
C ARG A 435 35.39 12.38 -8.65
N SER A 436 34.44 12.66 -7.77
CA SER A 436 33.03 12.83 -8.10
C SER A 436 32.73 14.25 -8.60
N THR A 437 31.64 14.40 -9.35
CA THR A 437 31.17 15.71 -9.86
C THR A 437 29.78 16.02 -9.33
N ILE A 438 29.59 17.28 -8.92
CA ILE A 438 28.29 17.91 -8.74
C ILE A 438 28.01 18.73 -9.99
N TYR A 439 26.84 18.54 -10.57
CA TYR A 439 26.30 19.31 -11.68
C TYR A 439 25.19 20.22 -11.17
N LYS A 440 24.97 21.33 -11.86
CA LYS A 440 23.90 22.30 -11.59
C LYS A 440 22.97 22.39 -12.80
N TRP A 441 21.67 22.50 -12.55
CA TRP A 441 20.69 22.74 -13.61
C TRP A 441 20.72 24.22 -14.04
N GLU A 442 21.17 24.47 -15.27
CA GLU A 442 21.24 25.80 -15.90
C GLU A 442 20.73 25.70 -17.35
N ASP A 443 19.95 26.68 -17.79
CA ASP A 443 19.39 26.77 -19.16
C ASP A 443 18.73 25.47 -19.67
N GLY A 444 18.02 24.79 -18.77
CA GLY A 444 17.29 23.57 -19.09
C GLY A 444 18.13 22.28 -19.14
N LYS A 445 19.36 22.25 -18.59
CA LYS A 445 20.20 21.05 -18.56
C LYS A 445 21.18 21.05 -17.37
N PHE A 446 21.71 19.89 -17.01
CA PHE A 446 22.81 19.78 -16.04
C PHE A 446 24.16 20.16 -16.65
N VAL A 447 24.89 21.06 -16.00
CA VAL A 447 26.26 21.48 -16.35
C VAL A 447 27.21 21.28 -15.16
N SER A 448 28.47 20.93 -15.42
CA SER A 448 29.45 20.64 -14.36
C SER A 448 29.72 21.87 -13.50
N TYR A 449 29.59 21.73 -12.17
CA TYR A 449 29.60 22.85 -11.22
C TYR A 449 30.76 22.77 -10.22
N GLN A 450 30.97 21.59 -9.64
CA GLN A 450 32.02 21.36 -8.64
C GLN A 450 32.53 19.92 -8.73
N SER A 451 33.85 19.74 -8.78
CA SER A 451 34.46 18.42 -8.65
C SER A 451 35.03 18.22 -7.23
N ILE A 452 34.65 17.13 -6.59
CA ILE A 452 34.97 16.79 -5.19
C ILE A 452 35.88 15.54 -5.16
N PRO A 453 37.00 15.54 -4.39
CA PRO A 453 37.78 14.33 -4.15
C PRO A 453 36.95 13.30 -3.37
N THR A 454 36.84 12.09 -3.91
CA THR A 454 36.12 10.94 -3.33
C THR A 454 36.97 9.68 -3.48
N HIS A 455 36.55 8.55 -2.91
CA HIS A 455 37.23 7.26 -3.11
C HIS A 455 36.21 6.16 -3.38
N GLN A 456 36.14 5.70 -4.64
CA GLN A 456 35.15 4.75 -5.14
C GLN A 456 33.74 5.04 -4.60
N ALA A 457 33.25 6.27 -4.81
CA ALA A 457 31.98 6.70 -4.23
C ALA A 457 30.85 5.76 -4.67
N GLN A 458 29.99 5.36 -3.74
CA GLN A 458 28.85 4.47 -3.98
C GLN A 458 27.57 5.29 -4.10
N SER A 459 27.11 5.92 -3.01
CA SER A 459 26.00 6.88 -3.01
C SER A 459 26.41 8.28 -2.53
N TRP A 460 25.49 9.22 -2.70
CA TRP A 460 25.49 10.53 -2.06
C TRP A 460 24.20 10.69 -1.27
N ARG A 461 24.22 11.45 -0.17
CA ARG A 461 22.99 11.83 0.55
C ARG A 461 22.93 13.30 0.88
N HIS A 462 21.90 13.99 0.41
CA HIS A 462 21.63 15.39 0.73
C HIS A 462 20.67 15.51 1.91
N PHE A 463 21.00 16.37 2.86
CA PHE A 463 20.14 16.63 4.02
C PHE A 463 20.35 18.03 4.59
N THR A 464 19.40 18.47 5.42
CA THR A 464 19.45 19.79 6.04
C THR A 464 19.17 19.75 7.54
N ILE A 465 19.86 20.61 8.29
CA ILE A 465 19.66 20.83 9.74
C ILE A 465 19.42 22.32 9.96
N GLY A 466 18.14 22.70 10.06
CA GLY A 466 17.69 24.08 10.04
C GLY A 466 18.11 24.78 8.74
N ARG A 467 19.02 25.76 8.82
CA ARG A 467 19.58 26.47 7.65
C ARG A 467 20.92 25.91 7.14
N LYS A 468 21.40 24.80 7.71
CA LYS A 468 22.65 24.16 7.28
C LYS A 468 22.31 23.08 6.25
N ILE A 469 22.95 23.15 5.10
CA ILE A 469 22.79 22.17 4.02
C ILE A 469 24.05 21.33 3.96
N PHE A 470 23.88 20.02 3.90
CA PHE A 470 24.95 19.04 3.91
C PHE A 470 24.80 18.06 2.75
N LEU A 471 25.90 17.37 2.47
CA LEU A 471 25.97 16.31 1.47
C LEU A 471 26.99 15.27 1.97
N ALA A 472 26.57 14.04 2.25
CA ALA A 472 27.43 12.94 2.68
C ALA A 472 27.79 12.04 1.48
N VAL A 473 29.01 11.51 1.43
CA VAL A 473 29.43 10.51 0.44
C VAL A 473 29.76 9.19 1.12
N ALA A 474 29.25 8.09 0.57
CA ALA A 474 29.69 6.74 0.92
C ALA A 474 30.95 6.40 0.11
N ASN A 475 32.11 6.34 0.75
CA ASN A 475 33.36 5.91 0.12
C ASN A 475 33.61 4.42 0.35
N PHE A 476 34.03 3.71 -0.69
CA PHE A 476 34.24 2.26 -0.67
C PHE A 476 35.72 1.88 -0.69
N GLY A 477 36.16 1.11 0.30
CA GLY A 477 37.54 0.67 0.43
C GLY A 477 38.51 1.74 0.97
N PRO A 478 39.73 1.32 1.34
CA PRO A 478 40.73 2.21 1.90
C PRO A 478 41.37 3.11 0.82
N ASN A 479 41.59 4.37 1.18
CA ASN A 479 42.28 5.32 0.30
C ASN A 479 43.77 4.97 0.10
N GLU A 480 44.48 5.77 -0.72
CA GLU A 480 45.92 5.61 -1.03
C GLU A 480 46.86 5.54 0.20
N LYS A 481 46.38 5.92 1.40
CA LYS A 481 47.11 5.88 2.67
C LYS A 481 46.66 4.74 3.59
N GLY A 482 45.84 3.81 3.10
CA GLY A 482 45.26 2.72 3.88
C GLY A 482 44.16 3.16 4.86
N GLN A 483 43.59 4.36 4.70
CA GLN A 483 42.56 4.90 5.61
C GLN A 483 41.17 4.76 5.00
N GLU A 484 40.24 4.18 5.76
CA GLU A 484 38.85 4.01 5.36
C GLU A 484 37.95 5.03 6.08
N PHE A 485 37.33 5.93 5.32
CA PHE A 485 36.41 6.94 5.86
C PHE A 485 35.50 7.52 4.78
N SER A 486 34.30 7.86 5.21
CA SER A 486 33.33 8.66 4.47
C SER A 486 33.42 10.14 4.87
N VAL A 487 32.83 11.03 4.06
CA VAL A 487 32.98 12.48 4.25
C VAL A 487 31.64 13.18 4.18
N ILE A 488 31.34 13.98 5.20
CA ILE A 488 30.24 14.94 5.17
C ILE A 488 30.81 16.28 4.69
N TYR A 489 30.16 16.85 3.68
CA TYR A 489 30.40 18.19 3.18
C TYR A 489 29.26 19.11 3.62
N LYS A 490 29.56 20.41 3.73
CA LYS A 490 28.59 21.45 4.08
C LYS A 490 28.60 22.54 3.01
N TRP A 491 27.43 23.02 2.62
CA TRP A 491 27.31 24.15 1.72
C TRP A 491 27.89 25.42 2.33
N SER A 492 28.69 26.16 1.56
CA SER A 492 29.21 27.47 1.94
C SER A 492 28.49 28.56 1.15
N PRO A 493 27.53 29.31 1.74
CA PRO A 493 26.81 30.37 1.05
C PRO A 493 27.71 31.50 0.51
N ARG A 494 28.91 31.69 1.09
CA ARG A 494 29.90 32.67 0.63
C ARG A 494 30.70 32.21 -0.59
N LYS A 495 30.97 30.91 -0.71
CA LYS A 495 31.74 30.33 -1.83
C LYS A 495 30.85 29.76 -2.93
N LEU A 496 29.56 29.59 -2.65
CA LEU A 496 28.59 28.82 -3.45
C LEU A 496 29.15 27.43 -3.82
N LYS A 497 29.76 26.75 -2.84
CA LYS A 497 30.37 25.42 -3.01
C LYS A 497 30.25 24.60 -1.74
N PHE A 498 30.19 23.29 -1.89
CA PHE A 498 30.37 22.35 -0.78
C PHE A 498 31.82 22.36 -0.31
N VAL A 499 32.03 22.37 1.00
CA VAL A 499 33.35 22.28 1.64
C VAL A 499 33.34 21.13 2.64
N LEU A 500 34.48 20.44 2.82
CA LEU A 500 34.60 19.35 3.79
C LEU A 500 34.19 19.85 5.17
N TYR A 501 33.33 19.10 5.85
CA TYR A 501 32.81 19.42 7.17
C TYR A 501 33.31 18.44 8.22
N GLN A 502 33.11 17.14 7.99
CA GLN A 502 33.48 16.08 8.92
C GLN A 502 33.97 14.85 8.14
N ARG A 503 34.94 14.12 8.69
CA ARG A 503 35.27 12.75 8.28
C ARG A 503 34.70 11.79 9.30
N ILE A 504 34.15 10.68 8.85
CA ILE A 504 33.61 9.61 9.70
C ILE A 504 34.28 8.31 9.28
N ALA A 505 34.82 7.57 10.24
CA ALA A 505 35.35 6.23 10.00
C ALA A 505 34.19 5.30 9.60
N THR A 506 34.34 4.62 8.47
CA THR A 506 33.32 3.76 7.86
C THR A 506 34.01 2.61 7.14
N HIS A 507 33.33 1.48 6.97
CA HIS A 507 33.90 0.23 6.46
C HIS A 507 33.25 -0.15 5.14
N SER A 508 33.93 0.18 4.05
CA SER A 508 33.49 0.04 2.66
C SER A 508 32.04 0.50 2.47
N ALA A 509 31.76 1.76 2.87
CA ALA A 509 30.41 2.30 2.91
C ALA A 509 29.72 2.21 1.54
N ARG A 510 28.48 1.73 1.55
CA ARG A 510 27.63 1.65 0.36
C ARG A 510 26.63 2.78 0.31
N ASP A 511 26.05 3.12 1.45
CA ASP A 511 25.02 4.13 1.55
C ASP A 511 25.07 4.98 2.84
N TRP A 512 24.44 6.16 2.78
CA TRP A 512 24.08 7.04 3.89
C TRP A 512 22.58 7.40 3.85
N GLU A 513 21.82 7.11 4.90
CA GLU A 513 20.43 7.60 5.03
C GLU A 513 20.27 8.64 6.15
N ALA A 514 19.50 9.70 5.87
CA ALA A 514 19.45 10.94 6.63
C ALA A 514 18.04 11.31 7.10
N PHE A 515 17.73 10.95 8.34
CA PHE A 515 16.39 11.04 8.90
C PHE A 515 16.30 11.87 10.18
N THR A 516 15.06 12.10 10.65
CA THR A 516 14.75 12.86 11.86
C THR A 516 13.68 12.14 12.67
N VAL A 517 13.94 11.92 13.96
CA VAL A 517 12.99 11.31 14.90
C VAL A 517 12.91 12.17 16.16
N ASP A 518 11.70 12.43 16.66
CA ASP A 518 11.45 13.26 17.86
C ASP A 518 12.08 14.67 17.82
N GLY A 519 12.35 15.20 16.61
CA GLY A 519 13.01 16.48 16.38
C GLY A 519 14.55 16.43 16.43
N GLU A 520 15.13 15.24 16.62
CA GLU A 520 16.58 14.99 16.60
C GLU A 520 17.00 14.44 15.23
N HIS A 521 18.17 14.85 14.73
CA HIS A 521 18.65 14.49 13.39
C HIS A 521 19.70 13.38 13.45
N PHE A 522 19.62 12.43 12.52
CA PHE A 522 20.47 11.24 12.47
C PHE A 522 21.04 10.99 11.07
N LEU A 523 22.07 10.15 11.01
CA LEU A 523 22.61 9.56 9.78
C LEU A 523 22.89 8.08 10.04
N ALA A 524 22.33 7.17 9.25
CA ALA A 524 22.74 5.77 9.21
C ALA A 524 23.80 5.57 8.10
N VAL A 525 24.80 4.71 8.32
CA VAL A 525 25.72 4.26 7.26
C VAL A 525 25.54 2.76 7.01
N ALA A 526 25.46 2.36 5.75
CA ALA A 526 25.52 0.95 5.34
C ALA A 526 27.00 0.53 5.21
N ASN A 527 27.53 -0.11 6.25
CA ASN A 527 28.89 -0.65 6.24
C ASN A 527 28.88 -2.07 5.63
N HIS A 528 29.65 -2.27 4.55
CA HIS A 528 29.60 -3.51 3.78
C HIS A 528 30.64 -4.56 4.22
N ARG A 529 31.87 -4.16 4.57
CA ARG A 529 32.88 -5.06 5.13
C ARG A 529 34.07 -4.31 5.71
N GLU A 530 34.76 -4.93 6.65
CA GLU A 530 36.09 -4.54 7.10
C GLU A 530 37.08 -5.66 6.72
N GLY A 531 38.05 -5.35 5.86
CA GLY A 531 38.89 -6.37 5.22
C GLY A 531 38.04 -7.36 4.43
N ASP A 532 38.09 -8.64 4.83
CA ASP A 532 37.28 -9.73 4.26
C ASP A 532 36.04 -10.06 5.11
N ASN A 533 35.84 -9.42 6.27
CA ASN A 533 34.67 -9.67 7.13
C ASN A 533 33.47 -8.81 6.69
N HIS A 534 32.46 -9.47 6.13
CA HIS A 534 31.18 -8.85 5.73
C HIS A 534 30.14 -8.75 6.87
N ASN A 535 30.35 -9.42 8.01
CA ASN A 535 29.43 -9.37 9.15
C ASN A 535 29.95 -8.37 10.17
N ILE A 536 29.57 -7.11 9.97
CA ILE A 536 30.03 -5.95 10.74
C ILE A 536 28.86 -5.03 11.09
N ASP A 537 29.08 -4.16 12.08
CA ASP A 537 28.10 -3.19 12.50
C ASP A 537 27.98 -2.03 11.48
N SER A 538 26.75 -1.77 11.08
CA SER A 538 26.34 -0.48 10.52
C SER A 538 26.03 0.48 11.67
N VAL A 539 26.29 1.77 11.49
CA VAL A 539 26.28 2.75 12.59
C VAL A 539 25.30 3.88 12.31
N ILE A 540 24.46 4.17 13.30
CA ILE A 540 23.59 5.34 13.36
C ILE A 540 24.30 6.41 14.18
N TYR A 541 24.58 7.54 13.55
CA TYR A 541 25.12 8.74 14.16
C TYR A 541 24.00 9.73 14.47
N LYS A 542 24.12 10.45 15.57
CA LYS A 542 23.22 11.52 16.00
C LYS A 542 23.91 12.87 15.89
N TRP A 543 23.18 13.88 15.43
CA TRP A 543 23.66 15.25 15.42
C TRP A 543 23.71 15.83 16.84
N SER A 544 24.89 16.27 17.28
CA SER A 544 25.09 16.97 18.55
C SER A 544 24.91 18.48 18.36
N PRO A 545 23.89 19.13 18.96
CA PRO A 545 23.71 20.58 18.87
C PRO A 545 24.87 21.36 19.52
N THR A 546 25.58 20.75 20.47
CA THR A 546 26.68 21.38 21.22
C THR A 546 27.98 21.41 20.41
N THR A 547 28.41 20.26 19.88
CA THR A 547 29.66 20.16 19.09
C THR A 547 29.45 20.54 17.62
N GLN A 548 28.20 20.52 17.15
CA GLN A 548 27.81 20.66 15.74
C GLN A 548 28.45 19.57 14.86
N LEU A 549 28.61 18.36 15.40
CA LEU A 549 29.13 17.18 14.70
C LEU A 549 28.14 16.02 14.81
N PHE A 550 28.30 15.04 13.91
CA PHE A 550 27.66 13.74 14.03
C PHE A 550 28.50 12.82 14.92
N GLU A 551 27.89 12.27 15.97
CA GLU A 551 28.51 11.43 16.99
C GLU A 551 27.80 10.07 16.99
N ALA A 552 28.54 8.96 17.18
CA ALA A 552 27.94 7.62 17.13
C ALA A 552 26.90 7.43 18.25
N ASN A 553 25.70 6.96 17.90
CA ASN A 553 24.56 6.84 18.81
C ASN A 553 24.12 5.38 19.01
N GLN A 554 24.08 4.60 17.94
CA GLN A 554 23.70 3.18 17.98
C GLN A 554 24.46 2.40 16.90
N SER A 555 24.97 1.22 17.25
CA SER A 555 25.42 0.22 16.28
C SER A 555 24.34 -0.83 16.05
N ILE A 556 24.22 -1.32 14.83
CA ILE A 556 23.32 -2.41 14.44
C ILE A 556 24.12 -3.43 13.64
N ALA A 557 24.13 -4.69 14.09
CA ALA A 557 24.79 -5.78 13.39
C ALA A 557 24.12 -6.02 12.03
N THR A 558 24.93 -6.02 10.97
CA THR A 558 24.49 -6.16 9.57
C THR A 558 25.38 -7.15 8.81
N SER A 559 24.88 -7.68 7.69
CA SER A 559 25.60 -8.61 6.82
C SER A 559 25.73 -8.04 5.43
N GLY A 560 26.87 -7.40 5.17
CA GLY A 560 27.20 -6.85 3.87
C GLY A 560 26.32 -5.72 3.40
N ALA A 561 25.81 -4.88 4.32
CA ALA A 561 24.78 -3.88 4.05
C ALA A 561 25.06 -3.04 2.79
N TYR A 562 24.05 -2.92 1.92
CA TYR A 562 24.09 -2.04 0.75
C TYR A 562 23.36 -0.72 0.96
N ASP A 563 22.26 -0.76 1.71
CA ASP A 563 21.27 0.32 1.74
C ASP A 563 20.57 0.38 3.11
N TRP A 564 20.13 1.58 3.47
CA TRP A 564 19.26 1.90 4.59
C TRP A 564 18.13 2.81 4.12
N GLU A 565 16.88 2.47 4.38
CA GLU A 565 15.75 3.36 4.06
C GLU A 565 14.90 3.70 5.30
N PHE A 566 14.53 4.96 5.46
CA PHE A 566 13.78 5.48 6.60
C PHE A 566 12.41 6.00 6.22
N PHE A 567 11.39 5.57 6.96
CA PHE A 567 10.03 6.05 6.76
C PHE A 567 9.23 6.16 8.05
N THR A 568 8.05 6.79 7.94
CA THR A 568 7.12 6.94 9.06
C THR A 568 5.73 6.45 8.71
N VAL A 569 5.05 5.84 9.69
CA VAL A 569 3.64 5.45 9.59
C VAL A 569 2.91 6.00 10.80
N GLY A 570 2.21 7.11 10.61
CA GLY A 570 1.61 7.86 11.71
C GLY A 570 2.69 8.30 12.71
N PRO A 571 2.60 7.92 14.01
CA PRO A 571 3.62 8.28 15.01
C PRO A 571 4.84 7.34 15.03
N TYR A 572 4.86 6.27 14.24
CA TYR A 572 5.91 5.26 14.28
C TYR A 572 6.99 5.56 13.24
N SER A 573 8.25 5.59 13.69
CA SER A 573 9.42 5.73 12.81
C SER A 573 10.08 4.36 12.58
N PHE A 574 10.42 4.09 11.34
CA PHE A 574 10.96 2.82 10.87
C PHE A 574 12.24 3.03 10.08
N LEU A 575 13.12 2.04 10.11
CA LEU A 575 14.39 2.03 9.38
C LEU A 575 14.65 0.59 8.90
N VAL A 576 14.82 0.37 7.59
CA VAL A 576 15.05 -0.96 6.99
C VAL A 576 16.45 -1.06 6.39
N VAL A 577 17.09 -2.23 6.50
CA VAL A 577 18.42 -2.50 5.90
C VAL A 577 18.35 -3.54 4.79
N ALA A 578 19.05 -3.29 3.69
CA ALA A 578 19.35 -4.28 2.67
C ALA A 578 20.59 -5.11 3.08
N ASN A 579 20.38 -6.29 3.67
CA ASN A 579 21.47 -7.23 3.97
C ASN A 579 21.79 -8.08 2.73
N THR A 580 22.91 -7.78 2.07
CA THR A 580 23.22 -8.30 0.73
C THR A 580 24.05 -9.58 0.73
N PHE A 581 25.08 -9.68 1.58
CA PHE A 581 26.06 -10.77 1.51
C PHE A 581 26.83 -10.93 2.83
N ASN A 582 26.93 -12.16 3.35
CA ASN A 582 27.56 -12.44 4.65
C ASN A 582 28.98 -13.02 4.55
N GLY A 583 29.56 -13.08 3.33
CA GLY A 583 30.83 -13.76 3.07
C GLY A 583 30.69 -15.15 2.42
N THR A 584 29.53 -15.79 2.48
CA THR A 584 29.27 -17.14 1.90
C THR A 584 27.98 -17.26 1.10
N SER A 585 26.97 -16.44 1.36
CA SER A 585 25.66 -16.48 0.72
C SER A 585 25.02 -15.09 0.63
N THR A 586 24.24 -14.85 -0.42
CA THR A 586 23.41 -13.65 -0.60
C THR A 586 21.96 -13.89 -0.18
N ARG A 587 21.61 -15.13 0.16
CA ARG A 587 20.28 -15.53 0.63
C ARG A 587 20.15 -15.23 2.13
N LEU A 588 19.92 -13.97 2.46
CA LEU A 588 19.96 -13.44 3.82
C LEU A 588 18.61 -12.88 4.28
N HIS A 589 18.49 -12.62 5.58
CA HIS A 589 17.39 -11.85 6.11
C HIS A 589 17.77 -10.36 6.14
N SER A 590 17.05 -9.57 5.37
CA SER A 590 16.99 -8.11 5.55
C SER A 590 16.06 -7.77 6.72
N HIS A 591 16.31 -6.66 7.39
CA HIS A 591 15.68 -6.35 8.68
C HIS A 591 15.05 -4.96 8.70
N LEU A 592 13.80 -4.89 9.16
CA LEU A 592 13.10 -3.67 9.47
C LEU A 592 13.09 -3.45 10.98
N TYR A 593 13.48 -2.25 11.40
CA TYR A 593 13.55 -1.81 12.78
C TYR A 593 12.53 -0.71 13.05
N ILE A 594 12.02 -0.65 14.28
CA ILE A 594 11.11 0.37 14.77
C ILE A 594 11.79 1.18 15.88
N TRP A 595 11.59 2.50 15.90
CA TRP A 595 12.08 3.37 16.97
C TRP A 595 11.29 3.17 18.27
N LEU A 596 11.96 2.70 19.32
CA LEU A 596 11.38 2.47 20.65
C LEU A 596 12.36 2.87 21.74
N VAL A 597 11.94 3.80 22.61
CA VAL A 597 12.68 4.23 23.81
C VAL A 597 14.11 4.73 23.47
N GLY A 598 14.21 5.56 22.43
CA GLY A 598 15.47 6.22 22.04
C GLY A 598 16.44 5.35 21.21
N ALA A 599 16.00 4.19 20.71
CA ALA A 599 16.81 3.31 19.87
C ALA A 599 15.95 2.54 18.87
N PHE A 600 16.53 2.13 17.74
CA PHE A 600 15.92 1.20 16.81
C PHE A 600 15.96 -0.23 17.33
N ARG A 601 14.84 -0.94 17.25
CA ARG A 601 14.66 -2.34 17.69
C ARG A 601 14.09 -3.17 16.55
N LEU A 602 14.55 -4.41 16.39
CA LEU A 602 14.06 -5.29 15.33
C LEU A 602 12.54 -5.44 15.41
N PHE A 603 11.85 -5.14 14.31
CA PHE A 603 10.41 -5.24 14.16
C PHE A 603 10.03 -6.45 13.29
N GLN A 604 10.67 -6.59 12.13
CA GLN A 604 10.38 -7.64 11.17
C GLN A 604 11.64 -8.05 10.38
N SER A 605 11.66 -9.29 9.89
CA SER A 605 12.70 -9.82 9.01
C SER A 605 12.09 -10.30 7.69
N PHE A 606 12.80 -10.09 6.58
CA PHE A 606 12.40 -10.49 5.24
C PHE A 606 13.49 -11.36 4.62
N LEU A 607 13.15 -12.54 4.12
CA LEU A 607 14.10 -13.34 3.33
C LEU A 607 14.30 -12.67 1.96
N THR A 608 15.53 -12.25 1.69
CA THR A 608 15.94 -11.50 0.50
C THR A 608 17.12 -12.19 -0.19
N PHE A 609 17.38 -11.82 -1.45
CA PHE A 609 18.37 -12.47 -2.31
C PHE A 609 19.29 -11.42 -2.91
N GLY A 610 20.38 -11.13 -2.20
CA GLY A 610 21.26 -10.02 -2.52
C GLY A 610 20.49 -8.70 -2.54
N ALA A 611 19.78 -8.38 -1.46
CA ALA A 611 19.07 -7.10 -1.34
C ALA A 611 20.04 -5.95 -1.63
N ALA A 612 19.76 -5.13 -2.64
CA ALA A 612 20.61 -4.02 -3.05
C ALA A 612 20.08 -2.66 -2.61
N ASP A 613 18.78 -2.58 -2.36
CA ASP A 613 18.01 -1.35 -2.13
C ASP A 613 16.62 -1.69 -1.54
N TRP A 614 16.03 -0.75 -0.79
CA TRP A 614 14.66 -0.73 -0.30
C TRP A 614 13.98 0.61 -0.60
N GLU A 615 12.86 0.59 -1.32
CA GLU A 615 12.08 1.80 -1.64
C GLU A 615 10.73 1.81 -0.90
N VAL A 616 10.30 2.99 -0.43
CA VAL A 616 9.06 3.21 0.34
C VAL A 616 8.01 3.91 -0.51
N LEU A 617 6.87 3.25 -0.72
CA LEU A 617 5.80 3.77 -1.55
C LEU A 617 4.58 4.16 -0.72
N HIS A 618 4.18 5.43 -0.82
CA HIS A 618 2.95 5.95 -0.22
C HIS A 618 1.89 6.19 -1.30
N ILE A 619 0.80 5.43 -1.28
CA ILE A 619 -0.30 5.53 -2.25
C ILE A 619 -1.62 5.70 -1.49
N GLY A 620 -2.03 6.96 -1.35
CA GLY A 620 -3.11 7.33 -0.43
C GLY A 620 -2.74 6.94 1.01
N ASP A 621 -3.64 6.23 1.70
CA ASP A 621 -3.41 5.72 3.06
C ASP A 621 -2.64 4.38 3.10
N ARG A 622 -2.25 3.82 1.95
CA ARG A 622 -1.52 2.54 1.85
C ARG A 622 -0.01 2.79 1.82
N VAL A 623 0.74 1.96 2.56
CA VAL A 623 2.21 2.02 2.66
C VAL A 623 2.79 0.70 2.19
N PHE A 624 3.78 0.76 1.30
CA PHE A 624 4.48 -0.40 0.76
C PHE A 624 5.99 -0.26 0.92
N LEU A 625 6.66 -1.42 0.89
CA LEU A 625 8.11 -1.54 0.80
C LEU A 625 8.46 -2.43 -0.40
N ALA A 626 9.22 -1.91 -1.35
CA ALA A 626 9.80 -2.68 -2.44
C ALA A 626 11.26 -3.03 -2.11
N VAL A 627 11.69 -4.28 -2.34
CA VAL A 627 13.11 -4.67 -2.25
C VAL A 627 13.67 -4.97 -3.63
N ALA A 628 14.85 -4.42 -3.94
CA ALA A 628 15.63 -4.78 -5.12
C ALA A 628 16.45 -6.05 -4.82
N ASN A 629 16.03 -7.20 -5.34
CA ASN A 629 16.78 -8.45 -5.21
C ASN A 629 17.76 -8.58 -6.39
N SER A 630 19.07 -8.45 -6.12
CA SER A 630 20.08 -8.35 -7.18
C SER A 630 20.69 -9.67 -7.66
N HIS A 631 20.85 -10.67 -6.78
CA HIS A 631 21.37 -11.99 -7.15
C HIS A 631 21.21 -13.02 -6.03
N SER A 632 20.97 -14.27 -6.42
CA SER A 632 20.98 -15.43 -5.52
C SER A 632 22.26 -16.24 -5.72
N TYR A 633 23.10 -16.31 -4.69
CA TYR A 633 24.37 -17.06 -4.63
C TYR A 633 24.49 -17.72 -3.25
N ASP A 634 24.93 -18.97 -3.19
CA ASP A 634 25.10 -19.72 -1.94
C ASP A 634 26.16 -20.83 -2.09
N VAL A 635 27.26 -20.72 -1.33
CA VAL A 635 28.36 -21.70 -1.33
C VAL A 635 27.96 -23.06 -0.73
N GLU A 636 26.98 -23.10 0.17
CA GLU A 636 26.60 -24.33 0.87
C GLU A 636 25.77 -25.26 -0.03
N THR A 637 25.07 -24.71 -1.03
CA THR A 637 24.43 -25.50 -2.08
C THR A 637 25.47 -25.96 -3.10
N GLN A 638 25.81 -27.25 -3.10
CA GLN A 638 26.73 -27.90 -4.06
C GLN A 638 26.24 -27.88 -5.53
N VAL A 639 25.15 -27.16 -5.83
CA VAL A 639 24.63 -26.91 -7.17
C VAL A 639 24.88 -25.44 -7.46
N GLN A 640 25.83 -25.13 -8.36
CA GLN A 640 26.00 -23.77 -8.89
C GLN A 640 24.74 -23.39 -9.67
N ASN A 641 23.85 -22.67 -9.00
CA ASN A 641 22.59 -22.19 -9.56
C ASN A 641 22.45 -20.67 -9.32
N ASP A 642 23.57 -19.97 -9.50
CA ASP A 642 23.70 -18.53 -9.40
C ASP A 642 22.68 -17.86 -10.34
N SER A 643 21.72 -17.13 -9.78
CA SER A 643 20.70 -16.45 -10.59
C SER A 643 20.75 -14.95 -10.42
N TYR A 644 20.80 -14.28 -11.56
CA TYR A 644 20.65 -12.83 -11.72
C TYR A 644 19.24 -12.45 -12.22
N VAL A 645 18.42 -13.44 -12.61
CA VAL A 645 17.00 -13.23 -12.93
C VAL A 645 16.18 -13.81 -11.78
N LEU A 646 15.55 -12.93 -11.01
CA LEU A 646 14.85 -13.30 -9.78
C LEU A 646 13.75 -12.29 -9.43
N SER A 647 12.82 -12.72 -8.58
CA SER A 647 11.72 -11.87 -8.13
C SER A 647 12.20 -10.87 -7.08
N SER A 648 12.12 -9.59 -7.42
CA SER A 648 12.01 -8.49 -6.46
C SER A 648 10.60 -8.49 -5.85
N VAL A 649 10.44 -8.00 -4.62
CA VAL A 649 9.21 -8.20 -3.84
C VAL A 649 8.69 -6.86 -3.33
N ILE A 650 7.38 -6.62 -3.52
CA ILE A 650 6.66 -5.51 -2.89
C ILE A 650 5.84 -6.08 -1.73
N TYR A 651 5.99 -5.49 -0.56
CA TYR A 651 5.23 -5.78 0.64
C TYR A 651 4.26 -4.63 0.95
N GLU A 652 3.08 -4.92 1.46
CA GLU A 652 2.10 -3.93 1.95
C GLU A 652 2.01 -4.00 3.48
N LEU A 653 1.90 -2.85 4.15
CA LEU A 653 1.63 -2.80 5.57
C LEU A 653 0.19 -3.21 5.88
N ASN A 654 0.02 -4.39 6.49
CA ASN A 654 -1.23 -4.76 7.11
C ASN A 654 -1.30 -4.20 8.54
N VAL A 655 -1.93 -3.04 8.69
CA VAL A 655 -2.12 -2.34 9.98
C VAL A 655 -2.79 -3.23 11.04
N THR A 656 -3.73 -4.11 10.64
CA THR A 656 -4.42 -5.02 11.57
C THR A 656 -3.51 -6.15 12.06
N ALA A 657 -2.64 -6.67 11.18
CA ALA A 657 -1.66 -7.70 11.53
C ALA A 657 -0.37 -7.13 12.15
N GLN A 658 -0.21 -5.80 12.12
CA GLN A 658 1.00 -5.08 12.53
C GLN A 658 2.27 -5.62 11.86
N SER A 659 2.19 -5.88 10.55
CA SER A 659 3.30 -6.45 9.77
C SER A 659 3.20 -6.10 8.29
N PHE A 660 4.34 -6.09 7.62
CA PHE A 660 4.42 -6.01 6.17
C PHE A 660 4.22 -7.40 5.57
N ILE A 661 3.17 -7.58 4.78
CA ILE A 661 2.84 -8.84 4.11
C ILE A 661 3.19 -8.74 2.63
N LYS A 662 3.61 -9.85 1.99
CA LYS A 662 3.89 -9.84 0.56
C LYS A 662 2.62 -9.42 -0.20
N PHE A 663 2.75 -8.39 -1.03
CA PHE A 663 1.69 -7.88 -1.91
C PHE A 663 1.89 -8.34 -3.36
N GLN A 664 3.12 -8.22 -3.89
CA GLN A 664 3.43 -8.57 -5.27
C GLN A 664 4.87 -9.09 -5.41
N ASP A 665 5.07 -10.06 -6.31
CA ASP A 665 6.38 -10.46 -6.83
C ASP A 665 6.56 -9.89 -8.25
N ILE A 666 7.70 -9.27 -8.53
CA ILE A 666 8.05 -8.72 -9.84
C ILE A 666 9.35 -9.37 -10.32
N SER A 667 9.33 -10.03 -11.47
CA SER A 667 10.54 -10.59 -12.08
C SER A 667 11.47 -9.48 -12.56
N THR A 668 12.72 -9.50 -12.10
CA THR A 668 13.74 -8.47 -12.34
C THR A 668 15.09 -9.08 -12.70
N CYS A 669 15.94 -8.32 -13.39
CA CYS A 669 17.25 -8.75 -13.87
C CYS A 669 18.36 -7.97 -13.16
N SER A 670 18.83 -8.54 -12.06
CA SER A 670 19.72 -7.91 -11.09
C SER A 670 19.23 -6.50 -10.75
N ALA A 671 18.08 -6.44 -10.08
CA ALA A 671 17.53 -5.19 -9.58
C ALA A 671 18.54 -4.60 -8.58
N LEU A 672 18.98 -3.38 -8.87
CA LEU A 672 19.99 -2.69 -8.08
C LEU A 672 19.43 -1.50 -7.31
N ASP A 673 18.26 -1.02 -7.69
CA ASP A 673 17.60 0.18 -7.18
C ASP A 673 16.13 0.24 -7.68
N TRP A 674 15.27 0.91 -6.92
CA TRP A 674 13.85 1.19 -7.19
C TRP A 674 13.54 2.68 -6.91
N GLU A 675 13.04 3.42 -7.89
CA GLU A 675 12.64 4.83 -7.70
C GLU A 675 11.11 4.99 -7.88
N PHE A 676 10.44 5.53 -6.86
CA PHE A 676 9.01 5.84 -6.85
C PHE A 676 8.72 7.28 -7.26
N PHE A 677 7.89 7.45 -8.31
CA PHE A 677 7.49 8.79 -8.77
C PHE A 677 6.01 8.87 -9.14
N SER A 678 5.52 10.10 -9.30
CA SER A 678 4.10 10.34 -9.61
C SER A 678 3.93 11.38 -10.72
N VAL A 679 2.92 11.16 -11.58
CA VAL A 679 2.53 12.06 -12.66
C VAL A 679 1.02 12.29 -12.57
N GLY A 680 0.64 13.49 -12.09
CA GLY A 680 -0.75 13.81 -11.80
C GLY A 680 -1.29 13.01 -10.61
N GLU A 681 -2.18 12.06 -10.87
CA GLU A 681 -2.67 11.07 -9.89
C GLU A 681 -2.15 9.66 -10.15
N ASP A 682 -1.40 9.46 -11.23
CA ASP A 682 -0.83 8.16 -11.56
C ASP A 682 0.50 7.99 -10.81
N HIS A 683 0.63 6.86 -10.11
CA HIS A 683 1.83 6.47 -9.37
C HIS A 683 2.63 5.43 -10.17
N PHE A 684 3.94 5.55 -10.14
CA PHE A 684 4.88 4.74 -10.93
C PHE A 684 6.08 4.31 -10.09
N LEU A 685 6.68 3.20 -10.49
CA LEU A 685 7.89 2.65 -9.91
C LEU A 685 8.82 2.26 -11.06
N VAL A 686 10.10 2.62 -11.04
CA VAL A 686 11.09 2.22 -12.05
C VAL A 686 12.19 1.37 -11.42
N VAL A 687 12.59 0.29 -12.09
CA VAL A 687 13.68 -0.60 -11.63
C VAL A 687 14.98 -0.32 -12.37
N ALA A 688 16.09 -0.23 -11.64
CA ALA A 688 17.44 -0.35 -12.21
C ALA A 688 17.78 -1.84 -12.46
N ASN A 689 17.34 -2.39 -13.61
CA ASN A 689 17.82 -3.70 -14.07
C ASN A 689 19.26 -3.56 -14.58
N SER A 690 20.22 -4.22 -13.93
CA SER A 690 21.64 -4.05 -14.25
C SER A 690 22.24 -5.17 -15.10
N PHE A 691 21.83 -6.42 -14.88
CA PHE A 691 22.49 -7.61 -15.44
C PHE A 691 21.53 -8.80 -15.49
N ASP A 692 21.48 -9.51 -16.62
CA ASP A 692 20.57 -10.66 -16.83
C ASP A 692 21.25 -12.03 -16.64
N GLY A 693 22.51 -12.04 -16.23
CA GLY A 693 23.36 -13.25 -16.17
C GLY A 693 24.35 -13.37 -17.34
N ASN A 694 24.11 -12.67 -18.46
CA ASN A 694 24.94 -12.70 -19.66
C ASN A 694 25.43 -11.30 -20.09
N SER A 695 24.58 -10.29 -19.96
CA SER A 695 24.77 -8.94 -20.51
C SER A 695 24.39 -7.87 -19.50
N PHE A 696 25.10 -6.73 -19.55
CA PHE A 696 24.73 -5.51 -18.83
C PHE A 696 23.80 -4.61 -19.66
N SER A 697 23.55 -4.92 -20.94
CA SER A 697 22.60 -4.17 -21.79
C SER A 697 21.17 -4.67 -21.53
N VAL A 698 20.63 -4.35 -20.37
CA VAL A 698 19.32 -4.80 -19.89
C VAL A 698 18.38 -3.62 -19.76
N ASN A 699 17.12 -3.78 -20.18
CA ASN A 699 16.14 -2.71 -20.10
C ASN A 699 15.65 -2.51 -18.66
N SER A 700 15.71 -1.26 -18.18
CA SER A 700 14.98 -0.80 -17.00
C SER A 700 13.49 -0.70 -17.35
N ILE A 701 12.60 -0.98 -16.39
CA ILE A 701 11.15 -1.06 -16.64
C ILE A 701 10.43 -0.06 -15.73
N ILE A 702 9.56 0.76 -16.30
CA ILE A 702 8.60 1.57 -15.54
C ILE A 702 7.31 0.76 -15.39
N TYR A 703 6.85 0.62 -14.15
CA TYR A 703 5.57 0.04 -13.79
C TYR A 703 4.61 1.14 -13.33
N ARG A 704 3.34 1.02 -13.70
CA ARG A 704 2.25 1.90 -13.25
C ARG A 704 1.40 1.17 -12.23
N TRP A 705 1.01 1.89 -11.18
CA TRP A 705 0.04 1.42 -10.20
C TRP A 705 -1.37 1.27 -10.78
N GLN A 706 -1.99 0.10 -10.58
CA GLN A 706 -3.34 -0.27 -11.06
C GLN A 706 -4.24 -0.79 -9.91
N GLY A 707 -4.00 -0.33 -8.67
CA GLY A 707 -4.86 -0.64 -7.52
C GLY A 707 -4.73 -2.09 -7.02
N TYR A 708 -5.71 -2.95 -7.34
CA TYR A 708 -5.66 -4.36 -6.92
C TYR A 708 -4.72 -5.19 -7.82
N GLU A 709 -4.50 -4.78 -9.07
CA GLU A 709 -3.56 -5.45 -9.98
C GLU A 709 -2.09 -5.14 -9.66
N GLY A 710 -1.85 -4.27 -8.68
CA GLY A 710 -0.52 -3.85 -8.25
C GLY A 710 0.18 -2.99 -9.31
N PHE A 711 1.48 -3.19 -9.45
CA PHE A 711 2.33 -2.51 -10.42
C PHE A 711 2.42 -3.30 -11.72
N VAL A 712 1.98 -2.70 -12.82
CA VAL A 712 1.94 -3.32 -14.16
C VAL A 712 2.93 -2.59 -15.08
N PRO A 713 3.80 -3.29 -15.83
CA PRO A 713 4.77 -2.64 -16.71
C PRO A 713 4.09 -1.81 -17.80
N VAL A 714 4.59 -0.60 -18.03
CA VAL A 714 4.05 0.36 -19.00
C VAL A 714 5.09 0.92 -19.98
N HIS A 715 6.35 1.05 -19.57
CA HIS A 715 7.44 1.48 -20.45
C HIS A 715 8.68 0.61 -20.23
N SER A 716 9.45 0.40 -21.30
CA SER A 716 10.74 -0.32 -21.27
C SER A 716 11.82 0.61 -21.80
N LEU A 717 12.83 0.88 -20.98
CA LEU A 717 13.89 1.85 -21.23
C LEU A 717 15.21 1.11 -21.51
N PRO A 718 15.84 1.28 -22.68
CA PRO A 718 17.12 0.64 -22.97
C PRO A 718 18.22 1.26 -22.10
N THR A 719 18.72 0.49 -21.15
CA THR A 719 19.77 0.90 -20.21
C THR A 719 20.99 -0.03 -20.28
N VAL A 720 22.15 0.45 -19.83
CA VAL A 720 23.41 -0.32 -19.83
C VAL A 720 24.04 -0.26 -18.45
N GLY A 721 24.02 -1.37 -17.73
CA GLY A 721 24.53 -1.50 -16.36
C GLY A 721 23.90 -0.47 -15.44
N CYS A 722 22.58 -0.28 -15.54
CA CYS A 722 21.83 0.65 -14.73
C CYS A 722 22.09 0.35 -13.26
N ARG A 723 22.35 1.38 -12.44
CA ARG A 723 22.69 1.18 -11.04
C ARG A 723 21.77 1.90 -10.06
N ASP A 724 21.13 2.97 -10.53
CA ASP A 724 20.49 4.01 -9.72
C ASP A 724 19.61 4.89 -10.60
N TRP A 725 18.40 5.22 -10.13
CA TRP A 725 17.41 6.13 -10.70
C TRP A 725 17.10 7.24 -9.70
N GLU A 726 16.70 8.40 -10.21
CA GLU A 726 16.33 9.57 -9.41
C GLU A 726 15.23 10.35 -10.15
N ALA A 727 14.10 10.65 -9.49
CA ALA A 727 13.07 11.53 -10.03
C ALA A 727 13.22 12.97 -9.54
N PHE A 728 13.11 13.92 -10.47
CA PHE A 728 13.13 15.33 -10.12
C PHE A 728 12.20 16.19 -10.97
N HIS A 729 11.70 17.26 -10.37
CA HIS A 729 10.83 18.23 -11.03
C HIS A 729 11.54 19.57 -11.22
N THR A 730 11.21 20.27 -12.30
CA THR A 730 11.59 21.66 -12.55
C THR A 730 10.36 22.50 -12.91
N ALA A 731 10.53 23.81 -13.09
CA ALA A 731 9.44 24.68 -13.56
C ALA A 731 8.96 24.35 -14.99
N THR A 732 9.72 23.56 -15.76
CA THR A 732 9.43 23.22 -17.16
C THR A 732 8.99 21.77 -17.36
N GLY A 733 8.91 20.95 -16.31
CA GLY A 733 8.45 19.57 -16.39
C GLY A 733 9.00 18.65 -15.30
N SER A 734 8.63 17.38 -15.40
CA SER A 734 9.12 16.28 -14.57
C SER A 734 10.15 15.45 -15.34
N PHE A 735 11.14 14.92 -14.65
CA PHE A 735 12.28 14.23 -15.24
C PHE A 735 12.68 13.02 -14.40
N LEU A 736 13.32 12.05 -15.04
CA LEU A 736 14.12 11.01 -14.40
C LEU A 736 15.58 11.21 -14.80
N ILE A 737 16.52 10.77 -13.97
CA ILE A 737 17.92 10.58 -14.36
C ILE A 737 18.38 9.18 -13.91
N TYR A 738 19.17 8.49 -14.73
CA TYR A 738 19.77 7.20 -14.36
C TYR A 738 21.28 7.17 -14.51
N SER A 739 21.93 6.37 -13.66
CA SER A 739 23.38 6.15 -13.66
C SER A 739 23.78 4.83 -14.34
N SER A 740 25.02 4.77 -14.85
CA SER A 740 25.62 3.54 -15.36
C SER A 740 26.90 3.17 -14.63
N ALA A 741 26.95 1.93 -14.16
CA ALA A 741 28.15 1.30 -13.61
C ALA A 741 29.11 0.76 -14.69
N LYS A 742 28.82 0.98 -15.98
CA LYS A 742 29.52 0.41 -17.15
C LYS A 742 29.97 1.43 -18.20
N GLU A 743 29.34 2.59 -18.28
CA GLU A 743 29.77 3.71 -19.14
C GLU A 743 29.95 5.00 -18.32
N PRO A 744 30.87 5.91 -18.71
CA PRO A 744 31.02 7.25 -18.11
C PRO A 744 29.94 8.22 -18.63
N LEU A 745 28.70 7.74 -18.62
CA LEU A 745 27.53 8.39 -19.16
C LEU A 745 26.34 8.11 -18.23
N SER A 746 25.57 9.16 -17.96
CA SER A 746 24.27 9.11 -17.29
C SER A 746 23.27 9.80 -18.21
N ARG A 747 21.97 9.52 -18.12
CA ARG A 747 20.98 10.19 -18.97
C ARG A 747 19.83 10.76 -18.18
N VAL A 748 19.47 11.99 -18.52
CA VAL A 748 18.24 12.66 -18.08
C VAL A 748 17.16 12.38 -19.12
N LEU A 749 16.00 11.96 -18.65
CA LEU A 749 14.81 11.69 -19.45
C LEU A 749 13.69 12.66 -19.04
N GLN A 750 12.95 13.21 -20.00
CA GLN A 750 11.75 14.01 -19.72
C GLN A 750 10.51 13.12 -19.69
N LEU A 751 9.70 13.29 -18.64
CA LEU A 751 8.38 12.68 -18.53
C LEU A 751 7.36 13.54 -19.29
N ARG A 752 6.83 13.03 -20.40
CA ARG A 752 5.91 13.77 -21.28
C ARG A 752 4.47 13.47 -20.90
N THR A 753 3.67 14.52 -20.80
CA THR A 753 2.31 14.42 -20.23
C THR A 753 1.23 14.97 -21.14
N ILE A 754 0.07 14.30 -21.10
CA ILE A 754 -1.19 14.68 -21.79
C ILE A 754 -2.30 15.05 -20.81
#